data_AF-A0A9E3AF59-F1
#
_entry.id   AF-A0A9E3AF59-F1
#
_cell.length_a   1.000
_cell.length_b   1.000
_cell.length_c   1.000
_cell.angle_alpha   90.00
_cell.angle_beta   90.00
_cell.angle_gamma   90.00
#
_symmetry.space_group_name_H-M   'P 1'
#
loop_
_entity.id
_entity.type
_entity.pdbx_description
1 polymer ?
#
loop_
_entity_poly.entity_id
_entity_poly.type
_entity_poly.pdbx_seq_one_letter_code
_entity_poly.pdbx_strand_id
1 'polypeptide(L)'
;MPGLGTSLGRGGATTAQQDLSNADAILIMGSSMAENHPVGFQWVIEAREKGAKIIHVDPRFTRTSAMADIWVPLRAGSDILFLGALIHYVIENNREFRDYVVNYTNAPMILREDFRDTEDLDGLFSGWDGEKKKYDPESWLYRGSPVKAGDDDNKPGHAESSGGHGKDRGGEAQDAGKYQEDRTLQHPRCVFQVLRRHFSRYTPEIVERFCGVSEDVFLKVAEVFTSASGKEKTGAICYAVGWTQHSKGVQIIRTAAILQLLLGNIGRPGGGILALRGHASIQGSTDIPTLYDILPGYLPMPSSEADSKKLTGYIGKHSSRTGLWSGFEKYFVSLMKAYYGEAATRANDWGFDWLPRITGDHSHFGYWLDMADGQLEGLFVMGQNPAVGASNGRLQRAAMAQLKWLVVRDMVETETASFWYDSPEVKRGELSPYTIGTEVFLFPAAGSAEKAGTFTNTQRLLQYRNQAVDPPGDARSEAWFMYHLGRRLKKKAAQDFRSRNHGLRALTWDYPVHGKHDEPQVEDVLKEINGYAVRDGKQLKHIKDLKEDGSTACGAWIYCGVYPEEKRNRANERHPNDLLGHGWGFAWPNDCRILYNRASARPDGTPWSERKKLVWWDEEKKEWTGLDNADYEKHVPPDRPAKVHDGHGTEALGGARPFTLHPDGVGWIWVPSGLKDGPLPAHYEPLESLIKNPLYAQQDNPAVNKRARSDNRYANSPGDPRYPYILSTYRLTEHHTAGGMTRTLSHLAELQPELFIEVSPEFSSEVGLRHGEYATVTTPRSTIEARVMVTPRMRPLQIDGRVIHQVGLPYHWGYRGQVTGDVVNDLLVISEEPNVRIMETKALLCDVRPGRRPSGAQAIEKPLTKERLT
;
A
#
# COMPACT_ATOMS: atom_id res chain seq x y z
N MET A 1 -0.70 3.99 0.38
CA MET A 1 -0.73 3.46 -1.00
C MET A 1 -0.98 4.61 -1.98
N PRO A 2 -0.03 4.94 -2.87
CA PRO A 2 -0.15 6.07 -3.81
C PRO A 2 -1.37 6.01 -4.73
N GLY A 3 -1.96 4.84 -5.00
CA GLY A 3 -3.23 4.78 -5.74
C GLY A 3 -4.38 5.51 -5.04
N LEU A 4 -4.51 5.38 -3.72
CA LEU A 4 -5.47 6.18 -2.93
C LEU A 4 -4.92 7.58 -2.61
N GLY A 5 -3.61 7.68 -2.34
CA GLY A 5 -2.91 8.93 -2.06
C GLY A 5 -3.13 9.98 -3.15
N THR A 6 -2.88 9.61 -4.41
CA THR A 6 -3.04 10.53 -5.55
C THR A 6 -4.50 10.79 -5.90
N SER A 7 -5.41 9.87 -5.56
CA SER A 7 -6.85 10.03 -5.83
C SER A 7 -7.54 10.91 -4.80
N LEU A 8 -7.21 10.74 -3.52
CA LEU A 8 -8.00 11.24 -2.39
C LEU A 8 -7.15 12.07 -1.41
N GLY A 9 -5.83 12.14 -1.60
CA GLY A 9 -4.88 12.85 -0.74
C GLY A 9 -4.31 12.03 0.42
N ARG A 10 -4.88 10.85 0.76
CA ARG A 10 -4.32 9.94 1.79
C ARG A 10 -4.25 8.52 1.28
N GLY A 11 -3.15 7.84 1.58
CA GLY A 11 -2.90 6.46 1.16
C GLY A 11 -3.48 5.37 2.08
N GLY A 12 -4.15 5.75 3.18
CA GLY A 12 -4.73 4.91 4.23
C GLY A 12 -6.10 4.30 3.87
N ALA A 13 -6.67 3.46 4.74
CA ALA A 13 -8.08 3.08 4.59
C ALA A 13 -8.98 4.30 4.88
N THR A 14 -10.02 4.49 4.07
CA THR A 14 -10.87 5.69 4.15
C THR A 14 -11.95 5.57 5.23
N THR A 15 -12.29 4.37 5.66
CA THR A 15 -13.35 4.09 6.64
C THR A 15 -12.89 3.09 7.70
N ALA A 16 -13.70 2.90 8.73
CA ALA A 16 -13.53 1.90 9.78
C ALA A 16 -14.19 0.57 9.38
N GLN A 17 -13.74 -0.54 9.97
CA GLN A 17 -14.33 -1.86 9.69
C GLN A 17 -15.80 -1.92 10.11
N GLN A 18 -16.15 -1.31 11.25
CA GLN A 18 -17.52 -1.22 11.78
C GLN A 18 -18.49 -0.57 10.80
N ASP A 19 -18.02 0.42 10.05
CA ASP A 19 -18.85 1.20 9.12
C ASP A 19 -19.30 0.37 7.91
N LEU A 20 -18.65 -0.76 7.61
CA LEU A 20 -19.13 -1.69 6.58
C LEU A 20 -20.57 -2.17 6.86
N SER A 21 -20.97 -2.24 8.13
CA SER A 21 -22.33 -2.62 8.53
C SER A 21 -23.42 -1.65 8.07
N ASN A 22 -23.03 -0.47 7.55
CA ASN A 22 -23.91 0.53 6.95
C ASN A 22 -23.99 0.44 5.42
N ALA A 23 -23.22 -0.45 4.77
CA ALA A 23 -23.17 -0.56 3.31
C ALA A 23 -24.46 -1.16 2.72
N ASP A 24 -24.78 -0.78 1.47
CA ASP A 24 -25.87 -1.39 0.70
C ASP A 24 -25.36 -2.44 -0.29
N ALA A 25 -24.07 -2.37 -0.66
CA ALA A 25 -23.33 -3.43 -1.32
C ALA A 25 -21.86 -3.39 -0.90
N ILE A 26 -21.21 -4.55 -0.85
CA ILE A 26 -19.78 -4.66 -0.57
C ILE A 26 -19.13 -5.47 -1.69
N LEU A 27 -18.20 -4.83 -2.40
CA LEU A 27 -17.31 -5.49 -3.35
C LEU A 27 -16.01 -5.87 -2.64
N ILE A 28 -15.78 -7.16 -2.47
CA ILE A 28 -14.53 -7.70 -1.98
C ILE A 28 -13.76 -8.24 -3.18
N MET A 29 -12.70 -7.54 -3.57
CA MET A 29 -11.91 -7.85 -4.76
C MET A 29 -10.44 -7.57 -4.48
N GLY A 30 -9.58 -8.51 -4.85
CA GLY A 30 -8.17 -8.48 -4.44
C GLY A 30 -7.96 -8.77 -2.94
N SER A 31 -8.89 -9.48 -2.29
CA SER A 31 -8.80 -9.90 -0.89
C SER A 31 -9.67 -11.13 -0.62
N SER A 32 -9.18 -12.09 0.17
CA SER A 32 -10.04 -13.06 0.87
C SER A 32 -10.21 -12.61 2.33
N MET A 33 -11.16 -11.71 2.58
CA MET A 33 -11.31 -11.01 3.86
C MET A 33 -11.69 -11.97 5.01
N ALA A 34 -12.53 -12.98 4.77
CA ALA A 34 -12.88 -13.97 5.80
C ALA A 34 -11.68 -14.81 6.25
N GLU A 35 -10.64 -14.92 5.42
CA GLU A 35 -9.42 -15.65 5.77
C GLU A 35 -8.35 -14.75 6.39
N ASN A 36 -8.16 -13.56 5.82
CA ASN A 36 -7.05 -12.68 6.16
C ASN A 36 -7.39 -11.65 7.24
N HIS A 37 -8.68 -11.36 7.42
CA HIS A 37 -9.22 -10.39 8.37
C HIS A 37 -10.51 -10.94 9.01
N PRO A 38 -10.49 -12.17 9.58
CA PRO A 38 -11.71 -12.89 9.96
C PRO A 38 -12.59 -12.12 10.95
N VAL A 39 -11.99 -11.45 11.94
CA VAL A 39 -12.74 -10.64 12.91
C VAL A 39 -13.33 -9.39 12.26
N GLY A 40 -12.60 -8.75 11.34
CA GLY A 40 -13.12 -7.62 10.57
C GLY A 40 -14.29 -8.00 9.66
N PHE A 41 -14.31 -9.25 9.19
CA PHE A 41 -15.35 -9.78 8.30
C PHE A 41 -16.72 -9.89 8.98
N GLN A 42 -16.80 -9.86 10.31
CA GLN A 42 -18.08 -9.83 11.03
C GLN A 42 -18.98 -8.67 10.55
N TRP A 43 -18.40 -7.50 10.26
CA TRP A 43 -19.16 -6.32 9.82
C TRP A 43 -19.68 -6.45 8.38
N VAL A 44 -19.04 -7.29 7.56
CA VAL A 44 -19.55 -7.67 6.23
C VAL A 44 -20.80 -8.55 6.40
N ILE A 45 -20.76 -9.49 7.34
CA ILE A 45 -21.91 -10.35 7.66
C ILE A 45 -23.07 -9.52 8.21
N GLU A 46 -22.81 -8.60 9.14
CA GLU A 46 -23.85 -7.70 9.64
C GLU A 46 -24.48 -6.85 8.52
N ALA A 47 -23.68 -6.34 7.58
CA ALA A 47 -24.21 -5.63 6.42
C ALA A 47 -25.14 -6.53 5.59
N ARG A 48 -24.72 -7.77 5.34
CA ARG A 48 -25.50 -8.77 4.60
C ARG A 48 -26.82 -9.09 5.29
N GLU A 49 -26.82 -9.27 6.61
CA GLU A 49 -28.02 -9.51 7.42
C GLU A 49 -28.99 -8.32 7.39
N LYS A 50 -28.47 -7.09 7.22
CA LYS A 50 -29.28 -5.87 6.97
C LYS A 50 -29.71 -5.71 5.51
N GLY A 51 -29.39 -6.68 4.64
CA GLY A 51 -29.82 -6.72 3.25
C GLY A 51 -28.78 -6.26 2.22
N ALA A 52 -27.55 -5.92 2.64
CA ALA A 52 -26.48 -5.57 1.70
C ALA A 52 -26.13 -6.77 0.81
N LYS A 53 -25.77 -6.51 -0.44
CA LYS A 53 -25.27 -7.55 -1.35
C LYS A 53 -23.76 -7.67 -1.27
N ILE A 54 -23.27 -8.88 -1.03
CA ILE A 54 -21.84 -9.19 -0.94
C ILE A 54 -21.36 -9.80 -2.24
N ILE A 55 -20.44 -9.13 -2.91
CA ILE A 55 -19.82 -9.57 -4.16
C ILE A 55 -18.36 -9.92 -3.85
N HIS A 56 -17.93 -11.11 -4.23
CA HIS A 56 -16.55 -11.55 -4.09
C HIS A 56 -15.95 -11.91 -5.44
N VAL A 57 -14.97 -11.13 -5.89
CA VAL A 57 -14.26 -11.32 -7.16
C VAL A 57 -12.86 -11.83 -6.84
N ASP A 58 -12.63 -13.11 -7.09
CA ASP A 58 -11.37 -13.80 -6.78
C ASP A 58 -11.22 -15.00 -7.73
N PRO A 59 -10.01 -15.30 -8.25
CA PRO A 59 -9.75 -16.49 -9.08
C PRO A 59 -10.17 -17.80 -8.42
N ARG A 60 -10.35 -17.83 -7.10
CA ARG A 60 -10.67 -19.02 -6.31
C ARG A 60 -11.99 -18.83 -5.57
N PHE A 61 -12.72 -19.92 -5.39
CA PHE A 61 -13.79 -19.97 -4.39
C PHE A 61 -13.17 -20.14 -3.00
N THR A 62 -13.19 -19.08 -2.22
CA THR A 62 -12.59 -18.98 -0.88
C THR A 62 -13.61 -19.10 0.24
N ARG A 63 -13.15 -19.06 1.50
CA ARG A 63 -14.07 -18.95 2.66
C ARG A 63 -14.87 -17.64 2.63
N THR A 64 -14.32 -16.59 2.01
CA THR A 64 -15.06 -15.34 1.72
C THR A 64 -16.16 -15.59 0.69
N SER A 65 -15.87 -16.35 -0.37
CA SER A 65 -16.84 -16.69 -1.43
C SER A 65 -18.03 -17.47 -0.88
N ALA A 66 -17.78 -18.37 0.07
CA ALA A 66 -18.82 -19.15 0.74
C ALA A 66 -19.86 -18.28 1.46
N MET A 67 -19.50 -17.06 1.83
CA MET A 67 -20.36 -16.11 2.53
C MET A 67 -20.87 -14.98 1.62
N ALA A 68 -20.46 -14.95 0.34
CA ALA A 68 -20.87 -13.94 -0.63
C ALA A 68 -22.19 -14.34 -1.34
N ASP A 69 -22.95 -13.35 -1.79
CA ASP A 69 -24.14 -13.58 -2.61
C ASP A 69 -23.79 -13.81 -4.09
N ILE A 70 -22.66 -13.26 -4.54
CA ILE A 70 -22.11 -13.46 -5.89
C ILE A 70 -20.61 -13.72 -5.78
N TRP A 71 -20.17 -14.86 -6.29
CA TRP A 71 -18.76 -15.14 -6.54
C TRP A 71 -18.45 -15.03 -8.04
N VAL A 72 -17.36 -14.37 -8.38
CA VAL A 72 -16.89 -14.17 -9.75
C VAL A 72 -15.47 -14.74 -9.90
N PRO A 73 -15.28 -15.85 -10.66
CA PRO A 73 -13.96 -16.41 -10.93
C PRO A 73 -13.23 -15.56 -11.99
N LEU A 74 -12.38 -14.65 -11.53
CA LEU A 74 -11.60 -13.76 -12.40
C LEU A 74 -10.27 -14.40 -12.82
N ARG A 75 -9.79 -14.14 -14.04
CA ARG A 75 -8.39 -14.37 -14.40
C ARG A 75 -7.45 -13.49 -13.57
N ALA A 76 -6.44 -14.07 -12.95
CA ALA A 76 -5.46 -13.31 -12.19
C ALA A 76 -4.77 -12.26 -13.06
N GLY A 77 -4.78 -11.00 -12.62
CA GLY A 77 -4.17 -9.88 -13.33
C GLY A 77 -5.07 -9.17 -14.36
N SER A 78 -6.36 -9.52 -14.48
CA SER A 78 -7.31 -8.83 -15.37
C SER A 78 -8.22 -7.81 -14.65
N ASP A 79 -7.85 -7.39 -13.43
CA ASP A 79 -8.65 -6.52 -12.57
C ASP A 79 -9.03 -5.16 -13.19
N ILE A 80 -8.11 -4.53 -13.95
CA ILE A 80 -8.39 -3.25 -14.62
C ILE A 80 -9.45 -3.43 -15.72
N LEU A 81 -9.47 -4.56 -16.44
CA LEU A 81 -10.53 -4.83 -17.42
C LEU A 81 -11.90 -4.89 -16.73
N PHE A 82 -11.98 -5.60 -15.60
CA PHE A 82 -13.23 -5.75 -14.85
C PHE A 82 -13.70 -4.44 -14.21
N LEU A 83 -12.82 -3.73 -13.48
CA LEU A 83 -13.16 -2.45 -12.85
C LEU A 83 -13.38 -1.33 -13.87
N GLY A 84 -12.60 -1.32 -14.95
CA GLY A 84 -12.78 -0.41 -16.08
C GLY A 84 -14.13 -0.61 -16.77
N ALA A 85 -14.57 -1.86 -16.89
CA ALA A 85 -15.90 -2.16 -17.41
C ALA A 85 -17.02 -1.71 -16.46
N LEU A 86 -16.81 -1.75 -15.13
CA LEU A 86 -17.76 -1.14 -14.19
C LEU A 86 -17.83 0.38 -14.37
N ILE A 87 -16.70 1.06 -14.60
CA ILE A 87 -16.67 2.50 -14.91
C ILE A 87 -17.43 2.78 -16.21
N HIS A 88 -17.15 1.99 -17.26
CA HIS A 88 -17.86 2.07 -18.53
C HIS A 88 -19.38 1.91 -18.35
N TYR A 89 -19.81 0.88 -17.61
CA TYR A 89 -21.23 0.65 -17.29
C TYR A 89 -21.86 1.83 -16.53
N VAL A 90 -21.15 2.40 -15.56
CA VAL A 90 -21.63 3.56 -14.79
C VAL A 90 -21.91 4.74 -15.72
N ILE A 91 -20.97 5.04 -16.64
CA ILE A 91 -21.07 6.19 -17.54
C ILE A 91 -22.14 5.98 -18.60
N GLU A 92 -22.16 4.82 -19.27
CA GLU A 92 -23.11 4.56 -20.36
C GLU A 92 -24.56 4.43 -19.86
N ASN A 93 -24.77 4.06 -18.60
CA ASN A 93 -26.09 3.95 -17.99
C ASN A 93 -26.48 5.14 -17.11
N ASN A 94 -25.71 6.24 -17.13
CA ASN A 94 -25.92 7.44 -16.31
C ASN A 94 -26.14 7.12 -14.82
N ARG A 95 -25.35 6.20 -14.27
CA ARG A 95 -25.42 5.75 -12.87
C ARG A 95 -24.54 6.56 -11.93
N GLU A 96 -23.79 7.53 -12.45
CA GLU A 96 -22.93 8.37 -11.61
C GLU A 96 -23.77 9.26 -10.67
N PHE A 97 -23.26 9.51 -9.46
CA PHE A 97 -23.85 10.49 -8.58
C PHE A 97 -23.42 11.90 -9.01
N ARG A 98 -24.09 12.42 -10.04
CA ARG A 98 -23.74 13.64 -10.76
C ARG A 98 -23.38 14.84 -9.87
N ASP A 99 -24.23 15.16 -8.88
CA ASP A 99 -24.01 16.29 -7.97
C ASP A 99 -22.70 16.14 -7.17
N TYR A 100 -22.37 14.91 -6.75
CA TYR A 100 -21.12 14.63 -6.07
C TYR A 100 -19.93 14.81 -7.02
N VAL A 101 -20.03 14.22 -8.22
CA VAL A 101 -18.97 14.25 -9.25
C VAL A 101 -18.60 15.68 -9.62
N VAL A 102 -19.59 16.54 -9.90
CA VAL A 102 -19.34 17.92 -10.33
C VAL A 102 -18.72 18.77 -9.23
N ASN A 103 -19.08 18.56 -7.97
CA ASN A 103 -18.66 19.44 -6.87
C ASN A 103 -17.40 18.98 -6.16
N TYR A 104 -17.20 17.67 -6.03
CA TYR A 104 -16.15 17.09 -5.18
C TYR A 104 -15.06 16.36 -5.95
N THR A 105 -15.08 16.40 -7.28
CA THR A 105 -14.02 15.82 -8.12
C THR A 105 -13.48 16.83 -9.13
N ASN A 106 -12.36 16.48 -9.76
CA ASN A 106 -11.82 17.25 -10.89
C ASN A 106 -12.44 16.89 -12.27
N ALA A 107 -13.57 16.18 -12.31
CA ALA A 107 -14.32 15.89 -13.53
C ALA A 107 -14.59 17.11 -14.45
N PRO A 108 -14.88 18.32 -13.92
CA PRO A 108 -15.09 19.52 -14.74
C PRO A 108 -13.84 20.07 -15.43
N MET A 109 -12.64 19.77 -14.93
CA MET A 109 -11.41 20.42 -15.40
C MET A 109 -11.14 20.11 -16.87
N ILE A 110 -10.77 21.12 -17.66
CA ILE A 110 -10.45 20.97 -19.07
C ILE A 110 -8.95 20.67 -19.23
N LEU A 111 -8.63 19.59 -19.94
CA LEU A 111 -7.25 19.18 -20.23
C LEU A 111 -6.65 19.99 -21.39
N ARG A 112 -5.31 20.11 -21.42
CA ARG A 112 -4.56 20.70 -22.54
C ARG A 112 -4.88 20.01 -23.86
N GLU A 113 -4.55 20.60 -25.00
CA GLU A 113 -4.90 20.08 -26.33
C GLU A 113 -3.87 19.07 -26.88
N ASP A 114 -2.65 19.11 -26.37
CA ASP A 114 -1.53 18.25 -26.73
C ASP A 114 -1.58 16.86 -26.07
N PHE A 115 -2.38 16.66 -25.01
CA PHE A 115 -2.59 15.33 -24.44
C PHE A 115 -3.13 14.33 -25.48
N ARG A 116 -2.52 13.14 -25.51
CA ARG A 116 -2.96 11.96 -26.26
C ARG A 116 -3.06 10.77 -25.31
N ASP A 117 -4.14 10.03 -25.47
CA ASP A 117 -4.52 8.90 -24.63
C ASP A 117 -3.85 7.59 -25.08
N THR A 118 -3.90 6.54 -24.26
CA THR A 118 -3.54 5.17 -24.67
C THR A 118 -4.39 4.67 -25.83
N GLU A 119 -5.61 5.19 -25.95
CA GLU A 119 -6.51 4.97 -27.09
C GLU A 119 -5.97 5.59 -28.39
N ASP A 120 -5.20 6.68 -28.30
CA ASP A 120 -4.66 7.39 -29.45
C ASP A 120 -3.26 6.85 -29.86
N LEU A 121 -2.49 6.31 -28.90
CA LEU A 121 -1.09 5.88 -29.10
C LEU A 121 -0.86 4.40 -28.75
N ASP A 122 -1.88 3.57 -28.92
CA ASP A 122 -1.79 2.10 -28.84
C ASP A 122 -1.12 1.56 -27.56
N GLY A 123 -1.61 2.04 -26.41
CA GLY A 123 -1.14 1.62 -25.09
C GLY A 123 -0.04 2.49 -24.50
N LEU A 124 0.17 3.71 -25.02
CA LEU A 124 1.04 4.71 -24.43
C LEU A 124 0.28 6.03 -24.23
N PHE A 125 0.57 6.78 -23.18
CA PHE A 125 0.14 8.18 -23.10
C PHE A 125 1.12 9.10 -23.86
N SER A 126 0.70 10.34 -24.17
CA SER A 126 1.65 11.36 -24.62
C SER A 126 2.76 11.58 -23.59
N GLY A 127 3.98 11.80 -24.06
CA GLY A 127 5.17 12.03 -23.23
C GLY A 127 6.06 10.80 -22.99
N TRP A 128 5.77 9.65 -23.60
CA TRP A 128 6.63 8.45 -23.47
C TRP A 128 8.00 8.62 -24.13
N ASP A 129 9.06 8.37 -23.36
CA ASP A 129 10.45 8.21 -23.83
C ASP A 129 10.83 6.72 -23.77
N GLY A 130 10.97 6.09 -24.94
CA GLY A 130 11.26 4.66 -25.05
C GLY A 130 12.68 4.26 -24.65
N GLU A 131 13.65 5.20 -24.68
CA GLU A 131 15.02 4.94 -24.26
C GLU A 131 15.13 5.00 -22.74
N LYS A 132 14.56 6.05 -22.13
CA LYS A 132 14.55 6.23 -20.67
C LYS A 132 13.52 5.36 -19.95
N LYS A 133 12.54 4.84 -20.69
CA LYS A 133 11.37 4.12 -20.17
C LYS A 133 10.59 4.92 -19.13
N LYS A 134 10.28 6.16 -19.45
CA LYS A 134 9.61 7.11 -18.56
C LYS A 134 8.65 8.01 -19.34
N TYR A 135 7.70 8.61 -18.63
CA TYR A 135 6.82 9.65 -19.17
C TYR A 135 7.24 11.04 -18.71
N ASP A 136 7.16 12.00 -19.62
CA ASP A 136 7.03 13.42 -19.32
C ASP A 136 5.53 13.76 -19.09
N PRO A 137 5.13 14.18 -17.88
CA PRO A 137 3.74 14.47 -17.56
C PRO A 137 3.24 15.82 -18.08
N GLU A 138 4.04 16.63 -18.79
CA GLU A 138 3.67 18.00 -19.19
C GLU A 138 2.34 18.08 -19.94
N SER A 139 2.11 17.16 -20.88
CA SER A 139 0.85 17.12 -21.64
C SER A 139 -0.36 16.78 -20.76
N TRP A 140 -0.16 16.14 -19.60
CA TRP A 140 -1.25 15.68 -18.71
C TRP A 140 -1.85 16.81 -17.86
N LEU A 141 -1.28 18.01 -17.94
CA LEU A 141 -1.73 19.15 -17.15
C LEU A 141 -3.06 19.74 -17.66
N TYR A 142 -3.64 20.63 -16.87
CA TYR A 142 -4.90 21.31 -17.22
C TYR A 142 -4.67 22.41 -18.25
N ARG A 143 -5.68 22.74 -19.05
CA ARG A 143 -5.65 23.83 -20.03
C ARG A 143 -5.37 25.16 -19.32
N GLY A 144 -4.36 25.87 -19.81
CA GLY A 144 -3.87 27.12 -19.21
C GLY A 144 -2.70 26.92 -18.25
N SER A 145 -2.28 25.68 -17.98
CA SER A 145 -1.01 25.41 -17.29
C SER A 145 0.15 25.94 -18.14
N PRO A 146 1.17 26.57 -17.52
CA PRO A 146 2.33 27.08 -18.24
C PRO A 146 3.02 25.94 -19.01
N VAL A 147 3.79 26.30 -20.04
CA VAL A 147 4.68 25.35 -20.74
C VAL A 147 6.06 25.43 -20.09
N LYS A 148 6.78 24.31 -20.07
CA LYS A 148 8.17 24.25 -19.64
C LYS A 148 8.99 25.18 -20.53
N ALA A 149 9.75 26.10 -19.92
CA ALA A 149 10.58 27.06 -20.64
C ALA A 149 12.05 26.83 -20.26
N GLY A 150 12.81 26.16 -21.15
CA GLY A 150 14.19 25.76 -20.88
C GLY A 150 14.31 24.55 -19.92
N ASP A 151 15.51 24.33 -19.36
CA ASP A 151 15.85 23.23 -18.43
C ASP A 151 15.36 23.45 -16.97
N ASP A 152 14.37 24.32 -16.74
CA ASP A 152 13.87 24.61 -15.38
C ASP A 152 12.85 23.56 -14.90
N ASP A 153 13.36 22.45 -14.37
CA ASP A 153 12.59 21.35 -13.76
C ASP A 153 11.90 21.72 -12.44
N ASN A 154 12.13 22.92 -11.88
CA ASN A 154 11.59 23.31 -10.57
C ASN A 154 10.15 23.85 -10.62
N LYS A 155 9.51 23.92 -11.79
CA LYS A 155 8.10 24.29 -11.85
C LYS A 155 7.22 23.14 -11.32
N PRO A 156 6.22 23.41 -10.47
CA PRO A 156 5.31 22.37 -10.02
C PRO A 156 4.66 21.69 -11.25
N GLY A 157 4.34 20.39 -11.18
CA GLY A 157 3.75 19.65 -12.31
C GLY A 157 4.66 19.25 -13.48
N HIS A 158 5.79 19.94 -13.67
CA HIS A 158 6.69 19.76 -14.82
C HIS A 158 7.89 18.84 -14.56
N ALA A 159 8.11 18.45 -13.30
CA ALA A 159 9.20 17.57 -12.91
C ALA A 159 8.86 16.09 -13.16
N GLU A 160 9.86 15.32 -13.64
CA GLU A 160 9.78 13.86 -13.60
C GLU A 160 9.53 13.39 -12.15
N SER A 161 8.54 12.52 -11.97
CA SER A 161 8.27 11.95 -10.65
C SER A 161 9.34 10.90 -10.32
N SER A 162 10.14 11.11 -9.27
CA SER A 162 10.87 9.99 -8.61
C SER A 162 9.86 8.95 -8.05
N GLY A 163 10.25 7.73 -7.68
CA GLY A 163 9.30 6.76 -7.08
C GLY A 163 9.08 7.01 -5.58
N GLY A 164 8.05 6.43 -4.96
CA GLY A 164 7.93 6.36 -3.49
C GLY A 164 6.58 6.72 -2.86
N HIS A 165 6.53 6.64 -1.53
CA HIS A 165 5.41 6.93 -0.63
C HIS A 165 5.25 8.41 -0.27
N GLY A 166 6.25 9.25 -0.53
CA GLY A 166 6.23 10.69 -0.19
C GLY A 166 5.54 11.61 -1.21
N LYS A 167 4.78 11.07 -2.16
CA LYS A 167 4.41 11.75 -3.42
C LYS A 167 2.92 11.85 -3.63
N ASP A 168 2.29 12.92 -3.12
CA ASP A 168 0.85 13.18 -3.29
C ASP A 168 0.54 14.68 -3.10
N ARG A 169 1.15 15.57 -3.89
CA ARG A 169 1.00 17.04 -3.66
C ARG A 169 0.62 17.86 -4.88
N GLY A 170 0.42 17.20 -6.02
CA GLY A 170 0.19 17.73 -7.38
C GLY A 170 0.25 19.24 -7.48
N GLY A 171 1.46 19.74 -7.73
CA GLY A 171 1.78 21.17 -7.80
C GLY A 171 0.75 22.00 -8.57
N GLU A 172 0.29 21.49 -9.72
CA GLU A 172 -0.62 22.26 -10.59
C GLU A 172 -2.01 22.36 -10.03
N ALA A 173 -2.43 21.41 -9.21
CA ALA A 173 -3.69 21.52 -8.52
C ALA A 173 -3.70 22.70 -7.52
N GLN A 174 -2.55 23.25 -7.12
CA GLN A 174 -2.50 24.51 -6.36
C GLN A 174 -3.03 25.70 -7.17
N ASP A 175 -2.94 25.65 -8.50
CA ASP A 175 -3.41 26.68 -9.41
C ASP A 175 -4.74 26.30 -10.08
N ALA A 176 -5.44 25.25 -9.61
CA ALA A 176 -6.70 24.78 -10.20
C ALA A 176 -7.75 25.89 -10.38
N GLY A 177 -7.79 26.87 -9.46
CA GLY A 177 -8.70 28.03 -9.57
C GLY A 177 -8.43 28.98 -10.73
N LYS A 178 -7.28 28.87 -11.43
CA LYS A 178 -6.97 29.63 -12.66
C LYS A 178 -7.40 28.92 -13.93
N TYR A 179 -7.50 27.59 -13.91
CA TYR A 179 -7.68 26.80 -15.12
C TYR A 179 -9.15 26.70 -15.50
N GLN A 180 -9.39 26.41 -16.78
CA GLN A 180 -10.74 26.33 -17.31
C GLN A 180 -11.44 25.05 -16.84
N GLU A 181 -12.72 25.19 -16.45
CA GLU A 181 -13.61 24.07 -16.14
C GLU A 181 -14.91 24.17 -16.94
N ASP A 182 -15.51 23.02 -17.24
CA ASP A 182 -16.87 22.92 -17.73
C ASP A 182 -17.71 22.06 -16.78
N ARG A 183 -18.51 22.74 -15.95
CA ARG A 183 -19.39 22.10 -14.95
C ARG A 183 -20.56 21.34 -15.57
N THR A 184 -20.87 21.55 -16.84
CA THR A 184 -21.88 20.73 -17.55
C THR A 184 -21.35 19.34 -17.91
N LEU A 185 -20.03 19.15 -17.82
CA LEU A 185 -19.25 17.99 -18.26
C LEU A 185 -19.51 17.58 -19.71
N GLN A 186 -19.75 18.54 -20.61
CA GLN A 186 -19.99 18.29 -22.04
C GLN A 186 -18.78 18.62 -22.91
N HIS A 187 -17.87 19.47 -22.45
CA HIS A 187 -16.67 19.84 -23.18
C HIS A 187 -15.85 18.59 -23.49
N PRO A 188 -15.45 18.33 -24.75
CA PRO A 188 -14.84 17.07 -25.17
C PRO A 188 -13.49 16.77 -24.51
N ARG A 189 -12.85 17.79 -23.93
CA ARG A 189 -11.60 17.70 -23.16
C ARG A 189 -11.78 17.89 -21.65
N CYS A 190 -13.01 17.97 -21.13
CA CYS A 190 -13.16 17.87 -19.68
C CYS A 190 -12.80 16.45 -19.24
N VAL A 191 -12.28 16.31 -18.02
CA VAL A 191 -11.84 15.02 -17.47
C VAL A 191 -12.92 13.95 -17.61
N PHE A 192 -14.19 14.28 -17.40
CA PHE A 192 -15.30 13.33 -17.54
C PHE A 192 -15.43 12.76 -18.97
N GLN A 193 -15.37 13.60 -20.00
CA GLN A 193 -15.50 13.14 -21.39
C GLN A 193 -14.26 12.37 -21.86
N VAL A 194 -13.07 12.73 -21.36
CA VAL A 194 -11.84 11.97 -21.62
C VAL A 194 -11.91 10.61 -20.94
N LEU A 195 -12.37 10.52 -19.69
CA LEU A 195 -12.61 9.26 -18.99
C LEU A 195 -13.60 8.36 -19.75
N ARG A 196 -14.72 8.94 -20.24
CA ARG A 196 -15.71 8.21 -21.04
C ARG A 196 -15.08 7.59 -22.29
N ARG A 197 -14.27 8.36 -23.03
CA ARG A 197 -13.56 7.86 -24.22
C ARG A 197 -12.56 6.76 -23.84
N HIS A 198 -11.77 6.99 -22.79
CA HIS A 198 -10.73 6.07 -22.33
C HIS A 198 -11.28 4.68 -22.01
N PHE A 199 -12.40 4.60 -21.28
CA PHE A 199 -13.02 3.34 -20.88
C PHE A 199 -14.04 2.78 -21.90
N SER A 200 -14.18 3.38 -23.09
CA SER A 200 -15.20 2.98 -24.09
C SER A 200 -15.03 1.55 -24.62
N ARG A 201 -13.80 1.03 -24.65
CA ARG A 201 -13.51 -0.36 -25.06
C ARG A 201 -13.62 -1.38 -23.94
N TYR A 202 -13.90 -0.96 -22.70
CA TYR A 202 -13.99 -1.87 -21.57
C TYR A 202 -15.42 -2.39 -21.45
N THR A 203 -15.84 -3.18 -22.44
CA THR A 203 -17.23 -3.65 -22.54
C THR A 203 -17.43 -5.00 -21.83
N PRO A 204 -18.69 -5.41 -21.55
CA PRO A 204 -18.97 -6.75 -21.00
C PRO A 204 -18.37 -7.90 -21.84
N GLU A 205 -18.32 -7.76 -23.16
CA GLU A 205 -17.75 -8.75 -24.08
C GLU A 205 -16.22 -8.87 -23.91
N ILE A 206 -15.52 -7.75 -23.63
CA ILE A 206 -14.09 -7.79 -23.30
C ILE A 206 -13.86 -8.48 -21.95
N VAL A 207 -14.74 -8.26 -20.98
CA VAL A 207 -14.69 -8.96 -19.69
C VAL A 207 -14.89 -10.48 -19.89
N GLU A 208 -15.86 -10.90 -20.68
CA GLU A 208 -16.06 -12.31 -20.98
C GLU A 208 -14.84 -12.93 -21.64
N ARG A 209 -14.37 -12.33 -22.74
CA ARG A 209 -13.27 -12.89 -23.54
C ARG A 209 -11.94 -12.94 -22.80
N PHE A 210 -11.64 -11.97 -21.94
CA PHE A 210 -10.29 -11.77 -21.39
C PHE A 210 -10.18 -11.79 -19.87
N CYS A 211 -11.29 -11.77 -19.14
CA CYS A 211 -11.33 -12.06 -17.71
C CYS A 211 -11.86 -13.47 -17.41
N GLY A 212 -12.56 -14.11 -18.35
CA GLY A 212 -13.21 -15.42 -18.16
C GLY A 212 -14.50 -15.34 -17.35
N VAL A 213 -15.12 -14.15 -17.29
CA VAL A 213 -16.35 -13.88 -16.54
C VAL A 213 -17.47 -13.64 -17.52
N SER A 214 -18.48 -14.51 -17.55
CA SER A 214 -19.58 -14.37 -18.52
C SER A 214 -20.26 -13.00 -18.42
N GLU A 215 -20.75 -12.52 -19.55
CA GLU A 215 -21.43 -11.22 -19.66
C GLU A 215 -22.58 -11.11 -18.64
N ASP A 216 -23.41 -12.13 -18.53
CA ASP A 216 -24.52 -12.18 -17.56
C ASP A 216 -24.07 -11.98 -16.10
N VAL A 217 -22.96 -12.60 -15.71
CA VAL A 217 -22.43 -12.49 -14.35
C VAL A 217 -21.87 -11.09 -14.12
N PHE A 218 -21.16 -10.55 -15.11
CA PHE A 218 -20.65 -9.18 -15.05
C PHE A 218 -21.78 -8.16 -14.93
N LEU A 219 -22.80 -8.21 -15.80
CA LEU A 219 -23.94 -7.30 -15.79
C LEU A 219 -24.72 -7.38 -14.47
N LYS A 220 -24.87 -8.58 -13.91
CA LYS A 220 -25.47 -8.75 -12.58
C LYS A 220 -24.68 -8.03 -11.49
N VAL A 221 -23.35 -8.14 -11.51
CA VAL A 221 -22.48 -7.42 -10.56
C VAL A 221 -22.56 -5.91 -10.77
N ALA A 222 -22.52 -5.47 -12.02
CA ALA A 222 -22.59 -4.06 -12.38
C ALA A 222 -23.90 -3.44 -11.88
N GLU A 223 -25.05 -4.07 -12.12
CA GLU A 223 -26.34 -3.60 -11.63
C GLU A 223 -26.43 -3.60 -10.09
N VAL A 224 -25.99 -4.69 -9.44
CA VAL A 224 -26.03 -4.78 -7.97
C VAL A 224 -25.16 -3.70 -7.33
N PHE A 225 -23.91 -3.54 -7.76
CA PHE A 225 -22.99 -2.60 -7.12
C PHE A 225 -23.35 -1.14 -7.44
N THR A 226 -23.71 -0.83 -8.68
CA THR A 226 -24.04 0.56 -9.06
C THR A 226 -25.41 1.00 -8.54
N SER A 227 -26.34 0.08 -8.26
CA SER A 227 -27.61 0.42 -7.57
C SER A 227 -27.44 0.73 -6.08
N ALA A 228 -26.28 0.40 -5.50
CA ALA A 228 -25.88 0.78 -4.13
C ALA A 228 -25.19 2.16 -4.11
N SER A 229 -25.74 3.14 -4.83
CA SER A 229 -25.18 4.47 -5.02
C SER A 229 -26.26 5.56 -4.97
N GLY A 230 -25.85 6.83 -4.90
CA GLY A 230 -26.73 8.00 -4.83
C GLY A 230 -26.95 8.50 -3.41
N LYS A 231 -27.99 9.32 -3.18
CA LYS A 231 -28.22 10.03 -1.91
C LYS A 231 -28.48 9.11 -0.71
N GLU A 232 -29.22 8.03 -0.93
CA GLU A 232 -29.70 7.14 0.14
C GLU A 232 -28.85 5.88 0.35
N LYS A 233 -27.96 5.56 -0.60
CA LYS A 233 -27.23 4.29 -0.62
C LYS A 233 -25.74 4.50 -0.83
N THR A 234 -24.95 3.55 -0.36
CA THR A 234 -23.50 3.52 -0.53
C THR A 234 -22.98 2.12 -0.73
N GLY A 235 -21.97 1.99 -1.59
CA GLY A 235 -21.22 0.76 -1.82
C GLY A 235 -19.82 0.89 -1.25
N ALA A 236 -19.30 -0.17 -0.63
CA ALA A 236 -17.94 -0.23 -0.12
C ALA A 236 -17.07 -1.16 -0.97
N ILE A 237 -15.78 -0.84 -1.08
CA ILE A 237 -14.78 -1.74 -1.69
C ILE A 237 -13.78 -2.18 -0.62
N CYS A 238 -13.57 -3.48 -0.49
CA CYS A 238 -12.56 -4.07 0.39
C CYS A 238 -11.49 -4.77 -0.47
N TYR A 239 -10.23 -4.37 -0.30
CA TYR A 239 -9.11 -4.97 -1.03
C TYR A 239 -7.87 -5.09 -0.15
N ALA A 240 -6.93 -5.96 -0.56
CA ALA A 240 -5.63 -6.13 0.07
C ALA A 240 -4.57 -6.44 -1.01
N VAL A 241 -3.72 -7.45 -0.76
CA VAL A 241 -2.57 -7.75 -1.61
C VAL A 241 -2.91 -8.31 -2.99
N GLY A 242 -4.15 -8.76 -3.22
CA GLY A 242 -4.59 -9.24 -4.52
C GLY A 242 -4.60 -8.13 -5.59
N TRP A 243 -4.64 -6.86 -5.19
CA TRP A 243 -4.45 -5.73 -6.09
C TRP A 243 -3.05 -5.13 -6.03
N THR A 244 -2.42 -5.10 -4.86
CA THR A 244 -1.17 -4.35 -4.70
C THR A 244 0.04 -5.06 -5.29
N GLN A 245 0.02 -6.40 -5.39
CA GLN A 245 1.18 -7.19 -5.80
C GLN A 245 1.14 -7.54 -7.30
N HIS A 246 1.05 -6.47 -8.11
CA HIS A 246 1.05 -6.47 -9.57
C HIS A 246 1.96 -5.35 -10.08
N SER A 247 2.49 -5.53 -11.29
CA SER A 247 3.26 -4.52 -12.05
C SER A 247 2.49 -3.23 -12.39
N LYS A 248 1.19 -3.20 -12.08
CA LYS A 248 0.23 -2.11 -12.28
C LYS A 248 -0.68 -1.90 -11.07
N GLY A 249 -0.23 -2.31 -9.87
CA GLY A 249 -1.07 -2.36 -8.67
C GLY A 249 -1.62 -0.99 -8.24
N VAL A 250 -0.85 0.10 -8.44
CA VAL A 250 -1.34 1.46 -8.18
C VAL A 250 -2.51 1.81 -9.10
N GLN A 251 -2.43 1.44 -10.38
CA GLN A 251 -3.48 1.71 -11.36
C GLN A 251 -4.75 0.87 -11.11
N ILE A 252 -4.63 -0.37 -10.62
CA ILE A 252 -5.79 -1.15 -10.16
C ILE A 252 -6.54 -0.40 -9.04
N ILE A 253 -5.82 0.07 -8.02
CA ILE A 253 -6.39 0.83 -6.91
C ILE A 253 -7.01 2.15 -7.39
N ARG A 254 -6.35 2.84 -8.33
CA ARG A 254 -6.87 4.06 -8.97
C ARG A 254 -8.20 3.81 -9.66
N THR A 255 -8.34 2.68 -10.36
CA THR A 255 -9.60 2.31 -11.04
C THR A 255 -10.74 2.18 -10.03
N ALA A 256 -10.50 1.55 -8.88
CA ALA A 256 -11.47 1.46 -7.79
C ALA A 256 -11.79 2.83 -7.15
N ALA A 257 -10.79 3.70 -7.00
CA ALA A 257 -10.98 5.06 -6.50
C ALA A 257 -11.85 5.90 -7.45
N ILE A 258 -11.59 5.84 -8.75
CA ILE A 258 -12.41 6.51 -9.78
C ILE A 258 -13.85 6.00 -9.70
N LEU A 259 -14.06 4.69 -9.65
CA LEU A 259 -15.40 4.10 -9.51
C LEU A 259 -16.15 4.64 -8.28
N GLN A 260 -15.50 4.67 -7.11
CA GLN A 260 -16.11 5.17 -5.88
C GLN A 260 -16.35 6.69 -5.88
N LEU A 261 -15.54 7.47 -6.60
CA LEU A 261 -15.77 8.90 -6.80
C LEU A 261 -16.96 9.15 -7.74
N LEU A 262 -17.09 8.37 -8.82
CA LEU A 262 -18.24 8.44 -9.73
C LEU A 262 -19.55 8.08 -9.02
N LEU A 263 -19.53 7.07 -8.15
CA LEU A 263 -20.70 6.66 -7.36
C LEU A 263 -20.94 7.56 -6.12
N GLY A 264 -20.04 8.51 -5.84
CA GLY A 264 -20.14 9.38 -4.68
C GLY A 264 -20.17 8.62 -3.36
N ASN A 265 -19.36 7.57 -3.24
CA ASN A 265 -19.30 6.70 -2.06
C ASN A 265 -18.17 7.08 -1.08
N ILE A 266 -17.22 7.95 -1.46
CA ILE A 266 -16.13 8.37 -0.58
C ILE A 266 -16.62 9.37 0.47
N GLY A 267 -16.23 9.15 1.73
CA GLY A 267 -16.55 10.02 2.86
C GLY A 267 -17.96 9.84 3.44
N ARG A 268 -18.66 8.74 3.08
CA ARG A 268 -20.05 8.50 3.48
C ARG A 268 -20.20 7.17 4.22
N PRO A 269 -21.12 7.05 5.20
CA PRO A 269 -21.33 5.81 5.94
C PRO A 269 -21.61 4.62 5.02
N GLY A 270 -20.98 3.48 5.27
CA GLY A 270 -21.12 2.26 4.46
C GLY A 270 -20.48 2.33 3.08
N GLY A 271 -19.75 3.41 2.79
CA GLY A 271 -19.05 3.62 1.54
C GLY A 271 -17.54 3.44 1.68
N GLY A 272 -16.80 4.27 0.94
CA GLY A 272 -15.35 4.34 1.04
C GLY A 272 -14.62 3.13 0.46
N ILE A 273 -13.32 3.09 0.72
CA ILE A 273 -12.44 2.00 0.34
C ILE A 273 -11.69 1.52 1.57
N LEU A 274 -12.03 0.31 2.02
CA LEU A 274 -11.34 -0.37 3.11
C LEU A 274 -10.13 -1.10 2.53
N ALA A 275 -9.03 -0.37 2.43
CA ALA A 275 -7.75 -0.92 2.02
C ALA A 275 -7.13 -1.69 3.20
N LEU A 276 -7.44 -2.98 3.29
CA LEU A 276 -7.12 -3.85 4.41
C LEU A 276 -5.61 -4.02 4.56
N ARG A 277 -5.10 -3.66 5.74
CA ARG A 277 -3.68 -3.75 6.08
C ARG A 277 -3.28 -5.15 6.55
N GLY A 278 -2.05 -5.55 6.25
CA GLY A 278 -1.51 -6.89 6.53
C GLY A 278 -1.10 -7.08 7.98
N HIS A 279 0.17 -6.81 8.32
CA HIS A 279 0.65 -6.91 9.70
C HIS A 279 -0.13 -5.97 10.62
N ALA A 280 -0.28 -6.36 11.89
CA ALA A 280 -1.07 -5.65 12.90
C ALA A 280 -0.74 -4.15 12.99
N SER A 281 0.52 -3.76 12.79
CA SER A 281 0.99 -2.37 12.85
C SER A 281 1.66 -1.87 11.57
N ILE A 282 1.38 -2.46 10.40
CA ILE A 282 1.98 -1.98 9.14
C ILE A 282 1.55 -0.53 8.82
N GLN A 283 0.36 -0.12 9.28
CA GLN A 283 -0.06 1.28 9.21
C GLN A 283 0.89 2.15 10.05
N GLY A 284 1.14 1.77 11.32
CA GLY A 284 2.03 2.50 12.22
C GLY A 284 3.48 2.54 11.74
N SER A 285 4.00 1.44 11.16
CA SER A 285 5.36 1.41 10.59
C SER A 285 5.48 2.08 9.23
N THR A 286 4.36 2.57 8.66
CA THR A 286 4.33 3.48 7.50
C THR A 286 4.20 4.93 7.99
N ASP A 287 3.38 5.16 9.02
CA ASP A 287 3.16 6.47 9.66
C ASP A 287 4.45 6.99 10.32
N ILE A 288 5.17 6.11 11.02
CA ILE A 288 6.51 6.28 11.56
C ILE A 288 7.40 5.29 10.79
N PRO A 289 7.99 5.74 9.68
CA PRO A 289 8.36 4.85 8.60
C PRO A 289 9.56 3.97 8.91
N THR A 290 9.43 2.71 8.50
CA THR A 290 10.54 1.78 8.21
C THR A 290 10.82 1.72 6.71
N LEU A 291 10.45 2.79 5.99
CA LEU A 291 10.59 2.96 4.55
C LEU A 291 11.70 3.97 4.26
N TYR A 292 12.43 3.78 3.16
CA TYR A 292 13.67 4.52 2.88
C TYR A 292 13.45 5.97 2.43
N ASP A 293 12.25 6.28 1.95
CA ASP A 293 11.94 7.47 1.16
C ASP A 293 11.01 8.46 1.86
N ILE A 294 10.61 8.16 3.10
CA ILE A 294 9.77 9.03 3.93
C ILE A 294 10.27 9.09 5.37
N LEU A 295 9.99 10.22 6.01
CA LEU A 295 10.12 10.54 7.43
C LEU A 295 8.73 10.48 8.12
N PRO A 296 8.67 10.45 9.46
CA PRO A 296 7.41 10.40 10.21
C PRO A 296 6.36 11.41 9.74
N GLY A 297 5.11 10.96 9.65
CA GLY A 297 4.00 11.76 9.14
C GLY A 297 4.05 12.00 7.63
N TYR A 298 4.62 11.07 6.85
CA TYR A 298 4.65 11.14 5.38
C TYR A 298 5.40 12.37 4.84
N LEU A 299 6.37 12.88 5.59
CA LEU A 299 7.31 13.88 5.10
C LEU A 299 8.31 13.16 4.17
N PRO A 300 8.70 13.70 3.00
CA PRO A 300 9.63 13.03 2.11
C PRO A 300 11.02 12.97 2.72
N MET A 301 11.79 11.92 2.45
CA MET A 301 13.20 11.89 2.79
C MET A 301 13.97 12.81 1.81
N PRO A 302 14.89 13.68 2.28
CA PRO A 302 15.64 14.55 1.39
C PRO A 302 16.45 13.76 0.36
N SER A 303 16.38 14.15 -0.92
CA SER A 303 17.18 13.57 -2.00
C SER A 303 18.48 14.33 -2.25
N SER A 304 19.54 13.61 -2.61
CA SER A 304 20.83 14.21 -3.01
C SER A 304 20.80 14.78 -4.43
N GLU A 305 20.02 14.16 -5.33
CA GLU A 305 19.89 14.58 -6.72
C GLU A 305 18.74 15.56 -6.91
N ALA A 306 17.58 15.25 -6.33
CA ALA A 306 16.35 15.97 -6.65
C ALA A 306 16.09 17.19 -5.76
N ASP A 307 16.66 17.25 -4.54
CA ASP A 307 16.33 18.30 -3.57
C ASP A 307 17.48 19.27 -3.32
N SER A 308 17.12 20.49 -2.92
CA SER A 308 18.07 21.50 -2.49
C SER A 308 18.89 21.02 -1.29
N LYS A 309 20.18 21.40 -1.27
CA LYS A 309 21.03 21.27 -0.10
C LYS A 309 20.64 22.24 1.02
N LYS A 310 19.91 23.31 0.70
CA LYS A 310 19.40 24.27 1.69
C LYS A 310 17.97 23.93 2.09
N LEU A 311 17.65 24.09 3.37
CA LEU A 311 16.32 23.78 3.90
C LEU A 311 15.20 24.57 3.21
N THR A 312 15.42 25.84 2.90
CA THR A 312 14.42 26.69 2.24
C THR A 312 13.98 26.16 0.88
N GLY A 313 14.91 25.64 0.08
CA GLY A 313 14.59 25.04 -1.21
C GLY A 313 13.87 23.70 -1.06
N TYR A 314 14.24 22.90 -0.07
CA TYR A 314 13.55 21.65 0.27
C TYR A 314 12.11 21.91 0.71
N ILE A 315 11.88 22.87 1.61
CA ILE A 315 10.53 23.27 2.04
C ILE A 315 9.72 23.77 0.84
N GLY A 316 10.28 24.69 0.04
CA GLY A 316 9.58 25.27 -1.09
C GLY A 316 9.09 24.22 -2.09
N LYS A 317 9.93 23.22 -2.40
CA LYS A 317 9.58 22.13 -3.33
C LYS A 317 8.47 21.22 -2.79
N HIS A 318 8.50 20.93 -1.49
CA HIS A 318 7.61 19.93 -0.91
C HIS A 318 6.32 20.57 -0.35
N SER A 319 6.31 21.84 0.00
CA SER A 319 5.10 22.53 0.46
C SER A 319 4.05 22.71 -0.64
N SER A 320 2.79 22.84 -0.25
CA SER A 320 1.75 23.41 -1.11
C SER A 320 1.28 24.74 -0.55
N ARG A 321 0.73 25.62 -1.38
CA ARG A 321 0.17 26.88 -0.88
C ARG A 321 -1.11 26.67 -0.06
N THR A 322 -1.96 25.74 -0.48
CA THR A 322 -3.28 25.46 0.10
C THR A 322 -3.37 24.02 0.61
N GLY A 323 -4.40 23.74 1.41
CA GLY A 323 -4.60 22.44 2.04
C GLY A 323 -3.61 22.18 3.18
N LEU A 324 -3.62 20.96 3.71
CA LEU A 324 -2.82 20.58 4.87
C LEU A 324 -1.31 20.63 4.61
N TRP A 325 -0.87 20.40 3.37
CA TRP A 325 0.56 20.47 3.01
C TRP A 325 1.13 21.89 3.02
N SER A 326 0.33 22.94 3.21
CA SER A 326 0.84 24.28 3.52
C SER A 326 1.47 24.38 4.91
N GLY A 327 1.20 23.41 5.79
CA GLY A 327 1.83 23.30 7.10
C GLY A 327 3.19 22.61 7.08
N PHE A 328 3.73 22.25 5.91
CA PHE A 328 4.91 21.39 5.78
C PHE A 328 6.10 21.82 6.63
N GLU A 329 6.43 23.12 6.63
CA GLU A 329 7.55 23.65 7.43
C GLU A 329 7.33 23.43 8.93
N LYS A 330 6.10 23.63 9.43
CA LYS A 330 5.73 23.40 10.83
C LYS A 330 5.97 21.95 11.24
N TYR A 331 5.57 21.03 10.36
CA TYR A 331 5.71 19.59 10.58
C TYR A 331 7.19 19.18 10.57
N PHE A 332 7.95 19.67 9.59
CA PHE A 332 9.37 19.35 9.45
C PHE A 332 10.21 19.91 10.60
N VAL A 333 10.05 21.19 10.93
CA VAL A 333 10.79 21.83 12.02
C VAL A 333 10.46 21.17 13.36
N SER A 334 9.18 20.87 13.63
CA SER A 334 8.79 20.18 14.86
C SER A 334 9.39 18.77 14.96
N LEU A 335 9.52 18.05 13.84
CA LEU A 335 10.22 16.76 13.82
C LEU A 335 11.71 16.91 14.14
N MET A 336 12.38 17.92 13.56
CA MET A 336 13.80 18.18 13.86
C MET A 336 14.01 18.58 15.32
N LYS A 337 13.08 19.33 15.92
CA LYS A 337 13.09 19.64 17.35
C LYS A 337 12.89 18.39 18.22
N ALA A 338 12.07 17.43 17.79
CA ALA A 338 11.94 16.14 18.48
C ALA A 338 13.25 15.34 18.42
N TYR A 339 13.90 15.26 17.25
CA TYR A 339 15.14 14.49 17.07
C TYR A 339 16.37 15.10 17.73
N TYR A 340 16.53 16.42 17.71
CA TYR A 340 17.80 17.07 18.08
C TYR A 340 17.67 18.09 19.21
N GLY A 341 16.47 18.30 19.76
CA GLY A 341 16.25 19.17 20.91
C GLY A 341 16.84 20.56 20.71
N GLU A 342 17.62 21.04 21.68
CA GLU A 342 18.27 22.36 21.65
C GLU A 342 19.31 22.51 20.51
N ALA A 343 19.88 21.41 20.01
CA ALA A 343 20.89 21.45 18.95
C ALA A 343 20.29 21.78 17.57
N ALA A 344 18.99 21.57 17.37
CA ALA A 344 18.26 22.08 16.21
C ALA A 344 17.89 23.55 16.44
N THR A 345 18.58 24.45 15.73
CA THR A 345 18.41 25.90 15.80
C THR A 345 18.15 26.49 14.42
N ARG A 346 17.63 27.72 14.34
CA ARG A 346 17.51 28.42 13.05
C ARG A 346 18.88 28.62 12.38
N ALA A 347 19.96 28.78 13.14
CA ALA A 347 21.30 29.07 12.60
C ALA A 347 21.93 27.89 11.84
N ASN A 348 21.49 26.66 12.10
CA ASN A 348 21.96 25.45 11.42
C ASN A 348 20.83 24.74 10.65
N ASP A 349 19.83 25.49 10.18
CA ASP A 349 18.68 24.96 9.45
C ASP A 349 18.02 23.77 10.19
N TRP A 350 17.91 23.89 11.52
CA TRP A 350 17.34 22.88 12.40
C TRP A 350 18.03 21.51 12.34
N GLY A 351 19.29 21.44 11.90
CA GLY A 351 20.01 20.19 11.74
C GLY A 351 19.66 19.45 10.43
N PHE A 352 19.09 20.13 9.43
CA PHE A 352 18.72 19.55 8.14
C PHE A 352 19.87 18.76 7.49
N ASP A 353 21.10 19.29 7.54
CA ASP A 353 22.29 18.64 6.97
C ASP A 353 22.78 17.42 7.75
N TRP A 354 22.17 17.11 8.90
CA TRP A 354 22.45 15.88 9.63
C TRP A 354 21.61 14.69 9.17
N LEU A 355 20.51 14.95 8.45
CA LEU A 355 19.71 13.89 7.86
C LEU A 355 20.48 13.23 6.70
N PRO A 356 20.48 11.89 6.60
CA PRO A 356 20.99 11.24 5.41
C PRO A 356 20.12 11.61 4.20
N ARG A 357 20.72 11.64 3.02
CA ARG A 357 20.02 11.94 1.77
C ARG A 357 19.93 10.70 0.90
N ILE A 358 18.79 10.46 0.28
CA ILE A 358 18.63 9.35 -0.65
C ILE A 358 19.48 9.60 -1.91
N THR A 359 20.22 8.57 -2.32
CA THR A 359 21.13 8.59 -3.49
C THR A 359 20.67 7.69 -4.62
N GLY A 360 19.58 6.94 -4.41
CA GLY A 360 19.12 5.95 -5.38
C GLY A 360 17.96 5.14 -4.82
N ASP A 361 17.78 3.96 -5.40
CA ASP A 361 16.77 3.00 -4.96
C ASP A 361 17.29 2.17 -3.79
N HIS A 362 16.88 2.56 -2.58
CA HIS A 362 17.16 1.81 -1.35
C HIS A 362 15.90 1.07 -0.85
N SER A 363 14.98 0.74 -1.76
CA SER A 363 13.85 -0.14 -1.45
C SER A 363 14.33 -1.58 -1.20
N HIS A 364 13.42 -2.44 -0.70
CA HIS A 364 13.73 -3.84 -0.38
C HIS A 364 14.49 -4.57 -1.49
N PHE A 365 14.03 -4.48 -2.74
CA PHE A 365 14.69 -5.14 -3.85
C PHE A 365 15.91 -4.37 -4.37
N GLY A 366 15.94 -3.03 -4.25
CA GLY A 366 17.12 -2.24 -4.55
C GLY A 366 18.34 -2.70 -3.75
N TYR A 367 18.26 -2.62 -2.42
CA TYR A 367 19.40 -3.02 -1.57
C TYR A 367 19.67 -4.52 -1.58
N TRP A 368 18.69 -5.38 -1.89
CA TRP A 368 18.90 -6.82 -2.07
C TRP A 368 19.67 -7.19 -3.32
N LEU A 369 19.42 -6.51 -4.43
CA LEU A 369 20.21 -6.71 -5.64
C LEU A 369 21.62 -6.16 -5.47
N ASP A 370 21.77 -5.00 -4.82
CA ASP A 370 23.09 -4.46 -4.44
C ASP A 370 23.85 -5.43 -3.52
N MET A 371 23.17 -6.05 -2.55
CA MET A 371 23.75 -7.09 -1.71
C MET A 371 24.18 -8.33 -2.51
N ALA A 372 23.36 -8.79 -3.46
CA ALA A 372 23.70 -9.89 -4.35
C ALA A 372 24.96 -9.60 -5.19
N ASP A 373 25.17 -8.32 -5.53
CA ASP A 373 26.34 -7.80 -6.26
C ASP A 373 27.51 -7.40 -5.33
N GLY A 374 27.45 -7.76 -4.04
CA GLY A 374 28.52 -7.54 -3.06
C GLY A 374 28.71 -6.08 -2.64
N GLN A 375 27.72 -5.21 -2.86
CA GLN A 375 27.77 -3.77 -2.54
C GLN A 375 27.26 -3.43 -1.13
N LEU A 376 26.79 -4.42 -0.37
CA LEU A 376 26.30 -4.24 1.00
C LEU A 376 27.14 -5.05 1.99
N GLU A 377 27.67 -4.41 3.03
CA GLU A 377 28.52 -5.08 4.01
C GLU A 377 27.76 -5.77 5.14
N GLY A 378 26.59 -5.25 5.52
CA GLY A 378 25.82 -5.84 6.59
C GLY A 378 24.41 -5.31 6.72
N LEU A 379 23.61 -6.02 7.51
CA LEU A 379 22.16 -5.84 7.54
C LEU A 379 21.55 -6.18 8.89
N PHE A 380 20.52 -5.43 9.28
CA PHE A 380 19.56 -5.81 10.32
C PHE A 380 18.28 -6.37 9.69
N VAL A 381 17.87 -7.57 10.11
CA VAL A 381 16.55 -8.15 9.83
C VAL A 381 15.80 -8.30 11.14
N MET A 382 14.82 -7.44 11.38
CA MET A 382 14.09 -7.37 12.65
C MET A 382 12.61 -7.69 12.42
N GLY A 383 12.13 -8.82 12.96
CA GLY A 383 10.73 -9.26 12.82
C GLY A 383 10.30 -9.54 11.37
N GLN A 384 11.25 -9.96 10.53
CA GLN A 384 11.05 -10.30 9.11
C GLN A 384 11.78 -11.59 8.77
N ASN A 385 11.33 -12.26 7.70
CA ASN A 385 11.93 -13.51 7.23
C ASN A 385 12.08 -13.51 5.69
N PRO A 386 12.97 -12.68 5.10
CA PRO A 386 13.16 -12.57 3.65
C PRO A 386 13.56 -13.89 2.98
N ALA A 387 14.22 -14.81 3.69
CA ALA A 387 14.57 -16.14 3.16
C ALA A 387 13.35 -16.97 2.71
N VAL A 388 12.15 -16.63 3.20
CA VAL A 388 10.87 -17.26 2.83
C VAL A 388 9.90 -16.23 2.24
N GLY A 389 9.78 -15.06 2.87
CA GLY A 389 8.72 -14.08 2.61
C GLY A 389 8.96 -13.15 1.42
N ALA A 390 10.18 -13.03 0.90
CA ALA A 390 10.49 -12.16 -0.23
C ALA A 390 10.50 -12.94 -1.56
N SER A 391 10.21 -12.26 -2.67
CA SER A 391 10.26 -12.87 -4.01
C SER A 391 11.66 -13.38 -4.33
N ASN A 392 11.73 -14.50 -5.05
CA ASN A 392 12.95 -15.20 -5.43
C ASN A 392 13.81 -15.55 -4.19
N GLY A 393 13.24 -16.34 -3.27
CA GLY A 393 13.88 -16.70 -2.00
C GLY A 393 15.30 -17.29 -2.16
N ARG A 394 15.55 -18.02 -3.27
CA ARG A 394 16.89 -18.51 -3.63
C ARG A 394 17.90 -17.37 -3.78
N LEU A 395 17.55 -16.31 -4.51
CA LEU A 395 18.40 -15.12 -4.64
C LEU A 395 18.64 -14.47 -3.27
N GLN A 396 17.60 -14.36 -2.43
CA GLN A 396 17.72 -13.75 -1.10
C GLN A 396 18.74 -14.48 -0.23
N ARG A 397 18.68 -15.82 -0.21
CA ARG A 397 19.60 -16.66 0.57
C ARG A 397 21.03 -16.61 0.02
N ALA A 398 21.20 -16.58 -1.31
CA ALA A 398 22.50 -16.41 -1.95
C ALA A 398 23.11 -15.02 -1.69
N ALA A 399 22.28 -13.98 -1.71
CA ALA A 399 22.73 -12.61 -1.48
C ALA A 399 23.17 -12.41 -0.01
N MET A 400 22.47 -12.99 0.97
CA MET A 400 22.89 -12.92 2.38
C MET A 400 24.27 -13.55 2.62
N ALA A 401 24.70 -14.51 1.80
CA ALA A 401 26.03 -15.11 1.88
C ALA A 401 27.17 -14.15 1.48
N GLN A 402 26.85 -13.01 0.85
CA GLN A 402 27.82 -11.97 0.46
C GLN A 402 28.10 -10.97 1.58
N LEU A 403 27.29 -10.95 2.64
CA LEU A 403 27.45 -10.01 3.75
C LEU A 403 28.69 -10.35 4.59
N LYS A 404 29.29 -9.32 5.19
CA LYS A 404 30.28 -9.49 6.26
C LYS A 404 29.58 -9.84 7.58
N TRP A 405 28.44 -9.22 7.86
CA TRP A 405 27.66 -9.49 9.08
C TRP A 405 26.15 -9.37 8.85
N LEU A 406 25.38 -10.16 9.59
CA LEU A 406 23.92 -10.17 9.56
C LEU A 406 23.40 -10.22 11.00
N VAL A 407 22.55 -9.25 11.37
CA VAL A 407 21.84 -9.26 12.65
C VAL A 407 20.40 -9.66 12.41
N VAL A 408 20.00 -10.83 12.91
CA VAL A 408 18.61 -11.29 12.90
C VAL A 408 18.01 -11.13 14.29
N ARG A 409 16.82 -10.56 14.35
CA ARG A 409 16.10 -10.36 15.60
C ARG A 409 14.66 -10.83 15.44
N ASP A 410 14.32 -11.94 16.09
CA ASP A 410 13.01 -12.57 15.98
C ASP A 410 12.65 -13.37 17.24
N MET A 411 11.40 -13.83 17.35
CA MET A 411 10.91 -14.63 18.47
C MET A 411 11.42 -16.08 18.41
N VAL A 412 11.78 -16.55 17.22
CA VAL A 412 12.27 -17.91 16.96
C VAL A 412 13.44 -17.88 15.99
N GLU A 413 14.21 -18.97 15.91
CA GLU A 413 15.22 -19.11 14.86
C GLU A 413 14.54 -19.33 13.49
N THR A 414 14.57 -18.28 12.65
CA THR A 414 13.95 -18.28 11.32
C THR A 414 14.86 -18.86 10.24
N GLU A 415 14.30 -19.14 9.06
CA GLU A 415 15.05 -19.48 7.85
C GLU A 415 16.12 -18.43 7.52
N THR A 416 15.84 -17.15 7.80
CA THR A 416 16.80 -16.06 7.60
C THR A 416 17.99 -16.15 8.55
N ALA A 417 17.80 -16.53 9.81
CA ALA A 417 18.93 -16.76 10.73
C ALA A 417 19.74 -18.03 10.40
N SER A 418 19.09 -19.02 9.78
CA SER A 418 19.65 -20.35 9.51
C SER A 418 20.08 -20.59 8.07
N PHE A 419 20.01 -19.58 7.20
CA PHE A 419 20.24 -19.72 5.75
C PHE A 419 21.60 -20.34 5.41
N TRP A 420 22.62 -20.04 6.21
CA TRP A 420 24.00 -20.42 5.95
C TRP A 420 24.29 -21.91 6.20
N TYR A 421 23.43 -22.64 6.92
CA TYR A 421 23.60 -24.07 7.19
C TYR A 421 22.41 -24.97 6.86
N ASP A 422 21.18 -24.44 6.78
CA ASP A 422 19.97 -25.27 6.62
C ASP A 422 19.17 -24.96 5.34
N SER A 423 19.62 -23.99 4.54
CA SER A 423 18.92 -23.61 3.31
C SER A 423 18.88 -24.74 2.26
N PRO A 424 17.89 -24.72 1.34
CA PRO A 424 17.87 -25.62 0.20
C PRO A 424 19.15 -25.57 -0.63
N GLU A 425 19.77 -24.40 -0.75
CA GLU A 425 21.02 -24.18 -1.48
C GLU A 425 22.19 -24.91 -0.80
N VAL A 426 22.27 -24.91 0.53
CA VAL A 426 23.26 -25.71 1.27
C VAL A 426 23.02 -27.21 1.06
N LYS A 427 21.76 -27.65 1.13
CA LYS A 427 21.39 -29.07 0.91
C LYS A 427 21.70 -29.54 -0.52
N ARG A 428 21.69 -28.63 -1.50
CA ARG A 428 22.09 -28.90 -2.89
C ARG A 428 23.58 -28.69 -3.14
N GLY A 429 24.36 -28.18 -2.19
CA GLY A 429 25.79 -27.87 -2.37
C GLY A 429 26.07 -26.62 -3.21
N GLU A 430 25.07 -25.76 -3.44
CA GLU A 430 25.25 -24.43 -4.08
C GLU A 430 25.88 -23.43 -3.11
N LEU A 431 25.62 -23.61 -1.81
CA LEU A 431 26.22 -22.85 -0.72
C LEU A 431 26.88 -23.82 0.27
N SER A 432 27.88 -23.34 1.01
CA SER A 432 28.57 -24.15 2.01
C SER A 432 28.86 -23.34 3.28
N PRO A 433 28.53 -23.87 4.48
CA PRO A 433 28.91 -23.25 5.76
C PRO A 433 30.42 -22.99 5.88
N TYR A 434 31.24 -23.77 5.16
CA TYR A 434 32.70 -23.66 5.20
C TYR A 434 33.24 -22.53 4.30
N THR A 435 32.44 -22.00 3.37
CA THR A 435 32.85 -20.95 2.44
C THR A 435 32.10 -19.64 2.66
N ILE A 436 31.00 -19.64 3.42
CA ILE A 436 30.26 -18.43 3.76
C ILE A 436 31.02 -17.66 4.85
N GLY A 437 31.37 -16.41 4.55
CA GLY A 437 32.11 -15.53 5.47
C GLY A 437 31.23 -14.65 6.36
N THR A 438 29.90 -14.74 6.25
CA THR A 438 28.96 -13.89 6.97
C THR A 438 28.90 -14.23 8.46
N GLU A 439 29.20 -13.26 9.32
CA GLU A 439 29.00 -13.38 10.77
C GLU A 439 27.52 -13.14 11.12
N VAL A 440 26.84 -14.13 11.69
CA VAL A 440 25.40 -14.05 12.00
C VAL A 440 25.15 -13.90 13.50
N PHE A 441 24.44 -12.84 13.88
CA PHE A 441 23.98 -12.59 15.24
C PHE A 441 22.46 -12.81 15.34
N LEU A 442 22.02 -13.77 16.16
CA LEU A 442 20.61 -13.98 16.45
C LEU A 442 20.25 -13.44 17.85
N PHE A 443 19.37 -12.45 17.91
CA PHE A 443 18.90 -11.85 19.17
C PHE A 443 17.42 -12.19 19.46
N PRO A 444 17.10 -12.87 20.58
CA PRO A 444 15.73 -13.29 20.89
C PRO A 444 14.81 -12.10 21.22
N ALA A 445 13.66 -12.01 20.55
CA ALA A 445 12.70 -10.92 20.68
C ALA A 445 11.50 -11.26 21.55
N ALA A 446 11.02 -10.28 22.32
CA ALA A 446 9.78 -10.37 23.08
C ALA A 446 8.56 -10.40 22.13
N GLY A 447 7.63 -11.30 22.40
CA GLY A 447 6.33 -11.36 21.74
C GLY A 447 5.42 -10.19 22.07
N SER A 448 4.26 -10.11 21.43
CA SER A 448 3.35 -8.96 21.61
C SER A 448 2.71 -8.84 22.99
N ALA A 449 2.60 -9.94 23.75
CA ALA A 449 2.09 -9.95 25.12
C ALA A 449 3.18 -9.66 26.17
N GLU A 450 4.44 -9.65 25.75
CA GLU A 450 5.62 -9.57 26.61
C GLU A 450 6.22 -8.17 26.64
N LYS A 451 5.56 -7.18 26.02
CA LYS A 451 6.02 -5.80 25.93
C LYS A 451 4.85 -4.83 25.89
N ALA A 452 5.08 -3.63 26.41
CA ALA A 452 4.14 -2.52 26.29
C ALA A 452 4.41 -1.70 25.01
N GLY A 453 3.40 -0.96 24.56
CA GLY A 453 3.54 0.00 23.47
C GLY A 453 2.28 0.14 22.62
N THR A 454 2.38 0.91 21.54
CA THR A 454 1.25 1.16 20.64
C THR A 454 1.36 0.34 19.36
N PHE A 455 0.20 0.06 18.77
CA PHE A 455 0.10 -0.38 17.38
C PHE A 455 -1.02 0.39 16.68
N THR A 456 -0.89 0.57 15.37
CA THR A 456 -1.90 1.24 14.54
C THR A 456 -2.50 0.26 13.55
N ASN A 457 -3.80 0.00 13.66
CA ASN A 457 -4.48 -0.99 12.83
C ASN A 457 -4.91 -0.45 11.46
N THR A 458 -5.65 -1.25 10.69
CA THR A 458 -6.09 -0.93 9.32
C THR A 458 -6.91 0.34 9.20
N GLN A 459 -7.63 0.76 10.26
CA GLN A 459 -8.52 1.91 10.27
C GLN A 459 -7.88 3.13 10.96
N ARG A 460 -6.53 3.19 10.96
CA ARG A 460 -5.72 4.28 11.54
C ARG A 460 -5.83 4.38 13.07
N LEU A 461 -6.44 3.40 13.71
CA LEU A 461 -6.69 3.42 15.14
C LEU A 461 -5.46 2.98 15.93
N LEU A 462 -4.86 3.93 16.63
CA LEU A 462 -3.78 3.71 17.60
C LEU A 462 -4.36 3.12 18.88
N GLN A 463 -3.77 2.02 19.31
CA GLN A 463 -4.14 1.32 20.53
C GLN A 463 -2.89 0.98 21.33
N TYR A 464 -2.87 1.38 22.60
CA TYR A 464 -1.84 1.04 23.58
C TYR A 464 -2.05 -0.37 24.10
N ARG A 465 -0.98 -1.11 24.39
CA ARG A 465 -1.01 -2.41 25.07
C ARG A 465 -0.07 -2.35 26.26
N ASN A 466 -0.51 -2.96 27.36
CA ASN A 466 0.34 -3.19 28.52
C ASN A 466 1.05 -4.54 28.37
N GLN A 467 2.25 -4.64 28.93
CA GLN A 467 2.93 -5.91 29.12
C GLN A 467 2.07 -6.80 30.04
N ALA A 468 1.83 -8.04 29.63
CA ALA A 468 1.05 -9.02 30.40
C ALA A 468 1.95 -9.99 31.17
N VAL A 469 3.08 -10.38 30.60
CA VAL A 469 4.05 -11.32 31.17
C VAL A 469 5.48 -10.90 30.84
N ASP A 470 6.46 -11.40 31.59
CA ASP A 470 7.88 -11.20 31.26
C ASP A 470 8.27 -12.02 30.01
N PRO A 471 9.13 -11.47 29.12
CA PRO A 471 9.66 -12.24 28.00
C PRO A 471 10.55 -13.40 28.49
N PRO A 472 10.57 -14.54 27.78
CA PRO A 472 11.28 -15.73 28.21
C PRO A 472 12.81 -15.56 28.12
N GLY A 473 13.53 -16.08 29.12
CA GLY A 473 14.99 -16.10 29.14
C GLY A 473 15.61 -14.71 28.92
N ASP A 474 16.47 -14.61 27.90
CA ASP A 474 17.14 -13.37 27.51
C ASP A 474 16.42 -12.55 26.44
N ALA A 475 15.18 -12.90 26.11
CA ALA A 475 14.38 -12.09 25.20
C ALA A 475 14.09 -10.70 25.81
N ARG A 476 14.13 -9.66 24.96
CA ARG A 476 13.86 -8.26 25.33
C ARG A 476 12.89 -7.62 24.34
N SER A 477 12.32 -6.47 24.65
CA SER A 477 11.49 -5.71 23.72
C SER A 477 12.32 -5.09 22.57
N GLU A 478 11.69 -4.61 21.51
CA GLU A 478 12.34 -3.81 20.48
C GLU A 478 12.71 -2.42 21.00
N ALA A 479 11.90 -1.84 21.89
CA ALA A 479 12.18 -0.54 22.49
C ALA A 479 13.50 -0.59 23.29
N TRP A 480 13.67 -1.61 24.12
CA TRP A 480 14.92 -1.90 24.83
C TRP A 480 16.10 -2.02 23.87
N PHE A 481 15.96 -2.86 22.84
CA PHE A 481 17.05 -3.13 21.89
C PHE A 481 17.50 -1.85 21.18
N MET A 482 16.55 -1.09 20.64
CA MET A 482 16.84 0.16 19.93
C MET A 482 17.39 1.24 20.85
N TYR A 483 16.84 1.39 22.05
CA TYR A 483 17.30 2.36 23.03
C TYR A 483 18.77 2.10 23.41
N HIS A 484 19.10 0.88 23.81
CA HIS A 484 20.46 0.54 24.25
C HIS A 484 21.47 0.46 23.11
N LEU A 485 21.05 0.07 21.89
CA LEU A 485 21.89 0.20 20.69
C LEU A 485 22.21 1.67 20.41
N GLY A 486 21.19 2.54 20.43
CA GLY A 486 21.35 3.99 20.27
C GLY A 486 22.31 4.60 21.29
N ARG A 487 22.20 4.24 22.59
CA ARG A 487 23.15 4.70 23.62
C ARG A 487 24.59 4.30 23.35
N ARG A 488 24.83 3.06 22.89
CA ARG A 488 26.17 2.58 22.53
C ARG A 488 26.73 3.32 21.31
N LEU A 489 25.90 3.56 20.29
CA LEU A 489 26.28 4.33 19.11
C LEU A 489 26.58 5.80 19.47
N LYS A 490 25.76 6.45 20.30
CA LYS A 490 26.02 7.80 20.80
C LYS A 490 27.32 7.88 21.61
N LYS A 491 27.61 6.91 22.48
CA LYS A 491 28.88 6.85 23.22
C LYS A 491 30.08 6.77 22.29
N LYS A 492 30.00 5.98 21.22
CA LYS A 492 31.05 5.91 20.18
C LYS A 492 31.16 7.23 19.42
N ALA A 493 30.04 7.82 19.00
CA ALA A 493 30.01 9.09 18.28
C ALA A 493 30.58 10.25 19.12
N ALA A 494 30.37 10.25 20.44
CA ALA A 494 30.94 11.23 21.36
C ALA A 494 32.48 11.21 21.42
N GLN A 495 33.09 10.09 21.02
CA GLN A 495 34.54 9.91 20.95
C GLN A 495 35.09 10.13 19.53
N ASP A 496 34.23 10.37 18.53
CA ASP A 496 34.59 10.54 17.12
C ASP A 496 34.00 11.84 16.56
N PHE A 497 34.84 12.87 16.51
CA PHE A 497 34.48 14.25 16.19
C PHE A 497 34.29 14.53 14.70
N ARG A 498 34.40 13.53 13.82
CA ARG A 498 34.13 13.72 12.38
C ARG A 498 32.74 14.33 12.15
N SER A 499 32.64 15.18 11.13
CA SER A 499 31.42 15.91 10.77
C SER A 499 30.21 14.99 10.58
N ARG A 500 30.42 13.82 9.97
CA ARG A 500 29.39 12.79 9.76
C ARG A 500 28.69 12.30 11.03
N ASN A 501 29.31 12.47 12.21
CA ASN A 501 28.73 12.04 13.48
C ASN A 501 27.99 13.16 14.22
N HIS A 502 27.90 14.37 13.65
CA HIS A 502 27.27 15.52 14.33
C HIS A 502 25.83 15.21 14.72
N GLY A 503 25.01 14.70 13.78
CA GLY A 503 23.64 14.28 14.06
C GLY A 503 23.56 13.26 15.19
N LEU A 504 24.36 12.19 15.13
CA LEU A 504 24.38 11.16 16.18
C LEU A 504 24.73 11.72 17.57
N ARG A 505 25.65 12.68 17.67
CA ARG A 505 25.96 13.34 18.95
C ARG A 505 24.83 14.24 19.42
N ALA A 506 24.13 14.90 18.50
CA ALA A 506 23.04 15.84 18.76
C ALA A 506 21.68 15.17 19.06
N LEU A 507 21.48 13.91 18.67
CA LEU A 507 20.22 13.19 18.89
C LEU A 507 19.76 13.26 20.35
N THR A 508 18.51 13.64 20.62
CA THR A 508 17.84 13.39 21.90
C THR A 508 17.67 11.88 22.07
N TRP A 509 17.97 11.33 23.24
CA TRP A 509 17.95 9.86 23.44
C TRP A 509 17.95 9.45 24.93
N ASP A 510 17.26 10.25 25.73
CA ASP A 510 17.31 10.29 27.19
C ASP A 510 15.97 9.89 27.81
N TYR A 511 15.25 8.96 27.17
CA TYR A 511 14.02 8.40 27.73
C TYR A 511 14.28 7.78 29.11
N PRO A 512 13.39 8.03 30.10
CA PRO A 512 13.43 7.35 31.38
C PRO A 512 13.35 5.84 31.21
N VAL A 513 14.01 5.11 32.12
CA VAL A 513 14.03 3.65 32.12
C VAL A 513 13.45 3.08 33.41
N HIS A 514 13.01 1.82 33.36
CA HIS A 514 12.47 1.12 34.52
C HIS A 514 12.83 -0.37 34.51
N GLY A 515 12.61 -1.01 35.66
CA GLY A 515 12.84 -2.44 35.84
C GLY A 515 14.33 -2.82 35.87
N LYS A 516 14.59 -4.11 36.07
CA LYS A 516 15.95 -4.68 36.22
C LYS A 516 16.85 -4.55 34.99
N HIS A 517 16.25 -4.33 33.82
CA HIS A 517 16.95 -4.32 32.53
C HIS A 517 17.05 -2.92 31.92
N ASP A 518 16.61 -1.87 32.62
CA ASP A 518 16.52 -0.51 32.06
C ASP A 518 15.65 -0.46 30.78
N GLU A 519 14.41 -0.94 30.87
CA GLU A 519 13.42 -0.85 29.80
C GLU A 519 12.96 0.62 29.63
N PRO A 520 13.00 1.21 28.43
CA PRO A 520 12.53 2.58 28.21
C PRO A 520 11.02 2.73 28.49
N GLN A 521 10.63 3.87 29.05
CA GLN A 521 9.23 4.23 29.26
C GLN A 521 8.55 4.57 27.93
N VAL A 522 7.78 3.62 27.39
CA VAL A 522 7.18 3.75 26.06
C VAL A 522 6.16 4.88 25.97
N GLU A 523 5.52 5.26 27.08
CA GLU A 523 4.63 6.43 27.10
C GLU A 523 5.36 7.75 26.84
N ASP A 524 6.62 7.90 27.27
CA ASP A 524 7.40 9.12 27.01
C ASP A 524 7.77 9.22 25.53
N VAL A 525 8.01 8.09 24.86
CA VAL A 525 8.16 8.04 23.40
C VAL A 525 6.84 8.45 22.71
N LEU A 526 5.69 8.01 23.21
CA LEU A 526 4.38 8.41 22.69
C LEU A 526 4.10 9.90 22.89
N LYS A 527 4.52 10.49 24.02
CA LYS A 527 4.45 11.94 24.29
C LYS A 527 5.31 12.75 23.31
N GLU A 528 6.51 12.28 22.98
CA GLU A 528 7.35 12.91 21.95
C GLU A 528 6.69 12.82 20.57
N ILE A 529 6.15 11.65 20.23
CA ILE A 529 5.41 11.43 18.97
C ILE A 529 4.19 12.35 18.87
N ASN A 530 3.42 12.50 19.96
CA ASN A 530 2.30 13.45 20.05
C ASN A 530 2.77 14.89 19.83
N GLY A 531 3.83 15.28 20.54
CA GLY A 531 4.43 16.60 20.49
C GLY A 531 4.12 17.49 21.69
N TYR A 532 5.00 18.46 21.92
CA TYR A 532 4.98 19.36 23.07
C TYR A 532 5.56 20.74 22.73
N ALA A 533 5.20 21.73 23.54
CA ALA A 533 5.82 23.05 23.53
C ALA A 533 7.21 22.98 24.17
N VAL A 534 8.26 23.39 23.44
CA VAL A 534 9.67 23.26 23.85
C VAL A 534 9.97 24.03 25.15
N ARG A 535 9.31 25.18 25.35
CA ARG A 535 9.56 26.07 26.49
C ARG A 535 9.26 25.42 27.85
N ASP A 536 8.15 24.68 27.94
CA ASP A 536 7.61 24.19 29.22
C ASP A 536 7.22 22.70 29.21
N GLY A 537 7.47 21.99 28.10
CA GLY A 537 7.20 20.55 27.98
C GLY A 537 5.71 20.19 27.89
N LYS A 538 4.80 21.18 27.82
CA LYS A 538 3.36 20.90 27.77
C LYS A 538 2.96 20.24 26.46
N GLN A 539 2.20 19.16 26.54
CA GLN A 539 1.71 18.43 25.39
C GLN A 539 0.82 19.29 24.48
N LEU A 540 0.95 19.09 23.17
CA LEU A 540 0.11 19.74 22.16
C LEU A 540 -1.20 18.98 22.00
N LYS A 541 -2.28 19.72 21.72
CA LYS A 541 -3.64 19.16 21.61
C LYS A 541 -4.03 18.90 20.16
N HIS A 542 -3.56 19.75 19.24
CA HIS A 542 -3.97 19.73 17.85
C HIS A 542 -2.80 19.97 16.91
N ILE A 543 -2.91 19.42 15.70
CA ILE A 543 -1.95 19.63 14.59
C ILE A 543 -1.69 21.12 14.32
N LYS A 544 -2.73 21.96 14.42
CA LYS A 544 -2.63 23.42 14.19
C LYS A 544 -1.77 24.15 15.23
N ASP A 545 -1.46 23.52 16.36
CA ASP A 545 -0.64 24.09 17.41
C ASP A 545 0.87 24.04 17.07
N LEU A 546 1.26 23.24 16.06
CA LEU A 546 2.64 23.13 15.58
C LEU A 546 3.11 24.43 14.93
N LYS A 547 4.40 24.74 15.11
CA LYS A 547 5.03 25.99 14.66
C LYS A 547 6.36 25.74 13.94
N GLU A 548 6.66 26.64 13.02
CA GLU A 548 7.88 26.69 12.20
C GLU A 548 9.07 27.39 12.88
N ASP A 549 8.85 28.01 14.04
CA ASP A 549 9.85 28.81 14.76
C ASP A 549 10.72 27.99 15.73
N GLY A 550 10.51 26.67 15.79
CA GLY A 550 11.21 25.76 16.70
C GLY A 550 10.70 25.77 18.14
N SER A 551 9.58 26.45 18.43
CA SER A 551 8.95 26.46 19.76
C SER A 551 8.10 25.21 20.05
N THR A 552 7.91 24.33 19.07
CA THR A 552 7.24 23.03 19.20
C THR A 552 8.14 21.89 18.76
N ALA A 553 8.00 20.73 19.41
CA ALA A 553 8.58 19.45 19.00
C ALA A 553 7.46 18.44 18.76
N CYS A 554 7.58 17.57 17.75
CA CYS A 554 6.57 16.55 17.46
C CYS A 554 7.18 15.44 16.59
N GLY A 555 7.18 14.20 17.10
CA GLY A 555 7.77 13.05 16.42
C GLY A 555 6.96 12.53 15.24
N ALA A 556 5.64 12.77 15.19
CA ALA A 556 4.82 12.53 13.99
C ALA A 556 3.56 13.41 14.00
N TRP A 557 3.51 14.43 13.13
CA TRP A 557 2.45 15.45 13.16
C TRP A 557 1.03 14.87 13.09
N ILE A 558 0.81 13.81 12.30
CA ILE A 558 -0.50 13.14 12.18
C ILE A 558 -1.00 12.54 13.51
N TYR A 559 -0.11 12.22 14.45
CA TYR A 559 -0.47 11.65 15.75
C TYR A 559 -0.67 12.72 16.83
N CYS A 560 -0.40 14.00 16.52
CA CYS A 560 -0.65 15.11 17.45
C CYS A 560 -2.11 15.14 17.89
N GLY A 561 -2.33 15.06 19.20
CA GLY A 561 -3.63 14.92 19.84
C GLY A 561 -3.91 13.54 20.44
N VAL A 562 -3.01 12.54 20.28
CA VAL A 562 -3.09 11.22 20.95
C VAL A 562 -2.78 11.30 22.45
N TYR A 563 -1.97 12.27 22.87
CA TYR A 563 -1.60 12.52 24.26
C TYR A 563 -1.76 14.01 24.60
N PRO A 564 -2.98 14.57 24.59
CA PRO A 564 -3.21 16.01 24.56
C PRO A 564 -2.89 16.75 25.87
N GLU A 565 -2.71 16.03 26.98
CA GLU A 565 -2.36 16.58 28.29
C GLU A 565 -1.73 15.51 29.19
N GLU A 566 -1.06 15.94 30.26
CA GLU A 566 -0.37 15.05 31.20
C GLU A 566 -1.36 14.03 31.78
N LYS A 567 -1.01 12.73 31.68
CA LYS A 567 -1.84 11.56 32.08
C LYS A 567 -3.04 11.23 31.20
N ARG A 568 -3.23 11.85 30.04
CA ARG A 568 -4.31 11.48 29.11
C ARG A 568 -3.77 10.77 27.86
N ASN A 569 -3.52 9.46 27.99
CA ASN A 569 -3.15 8.60 26.87
C ASN A 569 -4.40 8.11 26.10
N ARG A 570 -4.77 8.77 25.01
CA ARG A 570 -5.97 8.40 24.23
C ARG A 570 -5.83 7.04 23.54
N ALA A 571 -4.61 6.62 23.19
CA ALA A 571 -4.38 5.28 22.67
C ALA A 571 -4.75 4.18 23.70
N ASN A 572 -4.79 4.51 24.99
CA ASN A 572 -5.19 3.61 26.07
C ASN A 572 -6.65 3.76 26.51
N GLU A 573 -7.45 4.64 25.90
CA GLU A 573 -8.89 4.76 26.19
C GLU A 573 -9.67 3.51 25.71
N ARG A 574 -10.67 3.08 26.51
CA ARG A 574 -11.44 1.82 26.31
C ARG A 574 -12.95 1.98 26.54
N HIS A 575 -13.48 3.19 26.43
CA HIS A 575 -14.88 3.51 26.68
C HIS A 575 -15.51 4.06 25.40
N PRO A 576 -16.02 3.18 24.51
CA PRO A 576 -16.63 3.61 23.27
C PRO A 576 -18.00 4.24 23.56
N ASN A 577 -18.25 5.42 23.02
CA ASN A 577 -19.48 6.18 23.29
C ASN A 577 -20.44 6.24 22.09
N ASP A 578 -20.05 5.67 20.95
CA ASP A 578 -20.85 5.61 19.72
C ASP A 578 -20.46 4.42 18.82
N LEU A 579 -21.15 4.29 17.68
CA LEU A 579 -20.96 3.20 16.71
C LEU A 579 -19.60 3.26 15.98
N LEU A 580 -18.96 4.43 15.87
CA LEU A 580 -17.64 4.58 15.27
C LEU A 580 -16.51 4.37 16.29
N GLY A 581 -16.88 4.19 17.57
CA GLY A 581 -15.99 3.84 18.66
C GLY A 581 -15.14 5.01 19.17
N HIS A 582 -15.65 6.25 19.14
CA HIS A 582 -14.96 7.36 19.81
C HIS A 582 -14.85 7.08 21.32
N GLY A 583 -13.69 7.38 21.91
CA GLY A 583 -13.34 6.98 23.28
C GLY A 583 -12.75 5.56 23.40
N TRP A 584 -12.57 4.87 22.28
CA TRP A 584 -11.74 3.67 22.18
C TRP A 584 -10.55 3.95 21.27
N GLY A 585 -9.34 4.03 21.83
CA GLY A 585 -8.13 4.42 21.11
C GLY A 585 -8.20 5.81 20.47
N PHE A 586 -7.26 6.10 19.58
CA PHE A 586 -7.20 7.37 18.83
C PHE A 586 -6.97 7.11 17.34
N ALA A 587 -7.87 7.58 16.48
CA ALA A 587 -7.67 7.48 15.02
C ALA A 587 -7.00 8.74 14.47
N TRP A 588 -5.92 8.62 13.70
CA TRP A 588 -5.35 9.81 13.06
C TRP A 588 -6.01 10.07 11.69
N PRO A 589 -6.23 11.32 11.25
CA PRO A 589 -5.96 12.56 11.99
C PRO A 589 -7.12 12.94 12.93
N ASN A 590 -6.78 13.58 14.06
CA ASN A 590 -7.73 14.25 14.96
C ASN A 590 -8.96 13.42 15.41
N ASP A 591 -8.76 12.11 15.61
CA ASP A 591 -9.80 11.15 15.98
C ASP A 591 -10.99 11.06 14.99
N CYS A 592 -10.75 11.42 13.72
CA CYS A 592 -11.70 11.22 12.62
C CYS A 592 -11.73 9.74 12.19
N ARG A 593 -12.90 9.12 12.25
CA ARG A 593 -13.08 7.68 11.99
C ARG A 593 -13.32 7.39 10.51
N ILE A 594 -14.01 8.27 9.79
CA ILE A 594 -14.24 8.18 8.34
C ILE A 594 -13.59 9.39 7.66
N LEU A 595 -12.51 9.15 6.89
CA LEU A 595 -11.83 10.21 6.15
C LEU A 595 -12.75 10.83 5.10
N TYR A 596 -12.53 12.10 4.80
CA TYR A 596 -13.27 12.86 3.80
C TYR A 596 -14.76 13.03 4.13
N ASN A 597 -15.14 12.89 5.40
CA ASN A 597 -16.54 12.91 5.84
C ASN A 597 -17.26 14.24 5.57
N ARG A 598 -16.54 15.34 5.26
CA ARG A 598 -17.15 16.55 4.68
C ARG A 598 -17.94 16.25 3.40
N ALA A 599 -17.54 15.24 2.63
CA ALA A 599 -18.24 14.79 1.42
C ALA A 599 -19.58 14.08 1.71
N SER A 600 -19.92 13.83 2.99
CA SER A 600 -21.24 13.31 3.40
C SER A 600 -22.36 14.36 3.44
N ALA A 601 -21.99 15.63 3.35
CA ALA A 601 -22.91 16.74 3.18
C ALA A 601 -22.82 17.29 1.75
N ARG A 602 -23.89 17.96 1.32
CA ARG A 602 -23.97 18.77 0.10
C ARG A 602 -23.02 19.98 0.17
N PRO A 603 -22.81 20.69 -0.95
CA PRO A 603 -22.03 21.93 -0.94
C PRO A 603 -22.54 22.96 0.06
N ASP A 604 -23.86 23.06 0.25
CA ASP A 604 -24.52 23.94 1.23
C ASP A 604 -24.40 23.48 2.70
N GLY A 605 -23.80 22.31 2.95
CA GLY A 605 -23.58 21.76 4.29
C GLY A 605 -24.73 20.94 4.87
N THR A 606 -25.85 20.79 4.16
CA THR A 606 -26.92 19.88 4.55
C THR A 606 -26.59 18.42 4.19
N PRO A 607 -27.07 17.42 4.95
CA PRO A 607 -26.86 16.01 4.59
C PRO A 607 -27.40 15.64 3.19
N TRP A 608 -26.74 14.70 2.50
CA TRP A 608 -27.26 14.14 1.24
C TRP A 608 -28.60 13.41 1.44
N SER A 609 -28.76 12.78 2.60
CA SER A 609 -29.95 12.09 3.07
C SER A 609 -29.90 11.96 4.59
N GLU A 610 -31.07 11.71 5.20
CA GLU A 610 -31.13 11.39 6.63
C GLU A 610 -30.49 10.03 6.93
N ARG A 611 -30.67 9.04 6.04
CA ARG A 611 -30.15 7.67 6.20
C ARG A 611 -28.63 7.61 6.21
N LYS A 612 -27.95 8.49 5.45
CA LYS A 612 -26.49 8.50 5.30
C LYS A 612 -25.85 9.78 5.83
N LYS A 613 -26.51 10.47 6.77
CA LYS A 613 -25.94 11.65 7.43
C LYS A 613 -24.74 11.24 8.29
N LEU A 614 -23.70 12.06 8.30
CA LEU A 614 -22.50 11.82 9.10
C LEU A 614 -21.95 13.14 9.67
N VAL A 615 -21.60 14.10 8.82
CA VAL A 615 -21.17 15.44 9.21
C VAL A 615 -22.00 16.47 8.44
N TRP A 616 -22.45 17.52 9.13
CA TRP A 616 -23.25 18.60 8.56
C TRP A 616 -22.94 19.95 9.24
N TRP A 617 -23.34 21.03 8.59
CA TRP A 617 -23.20 22.38 9.14
C TRP A 617 -24.37 22.69 10.08
N ASP A 618 -24.06 23.07 11.32
CA ASP A 618 -25.01 23.53 12.33
C ASP A 618 -25.04 25.07 12.29
N GLU A 619 -26.10 25.64 11.69
CA GLU A 619 -26.24 27.09 11.53
C GLU A 619 -26.35 27.84 12.87
N GLU A 620 -26.90 27.19 13.91
CA GLU A 620 -27.02 27.81 15.23
C GLU A 620 -25.66 27.92 15.91
N LYS A 621 -24.85 26.87 15.82
CA LYS A 621 -23.50 26.83 16.42
C LYS A 621 -22.40 27.40 15.53
N LYS A 622 -22.67 27.61 14.24
CA LYS A 622 -21.69 28.02 13.23
C LYS A 622 -20.47 27.10 13.18
N GLU A 623 -20.74 25.80 13.16
CA GLU A 623 -19.70 24.79 13.08
C GLU A 623 -20.14 23.52 12.35
N TRP A 624 -19.17 22.81 11.79
CA TRP A 624 -19.34 21.42 11.37
C TRP A 624 -19.49 20.54 12.61
N THR A 625 -20.63 19.86 12.69
CA THR A 625 -20.97 18.89 13.72
C THR A 625 -21.32 17.55 13.08
N GLY A 626 -21.50 16.50 13.87
CA GLY A 626 -21.83 15.21 13.31
C GLY A 626 -21.76 14.04 14.27
N LEU A 627 -21.83 12.85 13.68
CA LEU A 627 -21.58 11.55 14.33
C LEU A 627 -20.09 11.17 14.31
N ASP A 628 -19.26 11.97 13.64
CA ASP A 628 -17.80 11.82 13.53
C ASP A 628 -17.12 13.18 13.63
N ASN A 629 -15.84 13.19 13.98
CA ASN A 629 -15.04 14.41 13.90
C ASN A 629 -14.83 14.80 12.44
N ALA A 630 -15.22 16.02 12.07
CA ALA A 630 -15.08 16.51 10.71
C ALA A 630 -13.61 16.48 10.26
N ASP A 631 -13.34 15.85 9.11
CA ASP A 631 -12.08 15.95 8.37
C ASP A 631 -12.02 17.29 7.61
N TYR A 632 -12.27 18.38 8.35
CA TYR A 632 -12.45 19.73 7.85
C TYR A 632 -12.21 20.76 8.95
N GLU A 633 -11.99 22.02 8.56
CA GLU A 633 -11.90 23.11 9.53
C GLU A 633 -13.27 23.39 10.14
N LYS A 634 -13.37 23.19 11.46
CA LYS A 634 -14.63 23.19 12.21
C LYS A 634 -15.51 24.42 11.98
N HIS A 635 -14.90 25.59 11.85
CA HIS A 635 -15.61 26.88 11.79
C HIS A 635 -15.63 27.53 10.40
N VAL A 636 -15.23 26.80 9.35
CA VAL A 636 -15.31 27.32 7.98
C VAL A 636 -16.72 27.04 7.42
N PRO A 637 -17.55 28.08 7.16
CA PRO A 637 -18.93 27.87 6.72
C PRO A 637 -19.00 27.32 5.29
N PRO A 638 -20.07 26.59 4.92
CA PRO A 638 -20.19 25.93 3.62
C PRO A 638 -20.15 26.89 2.42
N ASP A 639 -20.66 28.10 2.61
CA ASP A 639 -20.73 29.16 1.60
C ASP A 639 -19.42 29.95 1.44
N ARG A 640 -18.40 29.70 2.27
CA ARG A 640 -17.11 30.37 2.14
C ARG A 640 -16.50 30.04 0.76
N PRO A 641 -16.25 31.05 -0.09
CA PRO A 641 -15.67 30.80 -1.40
C PRO A 641 -14.24 30.30 -1.26
N ALA A 642 -13.88 29.39 -2.15
CA ALA A 642 -12.51 28.91 -2.26
C ALA A 642 -11.60 30.03 -2.79
N LYS A 643 -10.47 30.24 -2.12
CA LYS A 643 -9.38 31.14 -2.52
C LYS A 643 -8.16 30.33 -2.91
N VAL A 644 -8.38 29.33 -3.78
CA VAL A 644 -7.36 28.34 -4.14
C VAL A 644 -6.19 28.99 -4.84
N HIS A 645 -6.32 30.17 -5.45
CA HIS A 645 -5.24 30.86 -6.18
C HIS A 645 -4.39 31.85 -5.35
N ASP A 646 -5.01 32.60 -4.45
CA ASP A 646 -4.38 33.71 -3.70
C ASP A 646 -4.33 33.45 -2.18
N GLY A 647 -5.13 32.51 -1.69
CA GLY A 647 -5.16 32.11 -0.29
C GLY A 647 -4.03 31.18 0.12
N HIS A 648 -3.93 30.92 1.42
CA HIS A 648 -2.97 30.00 2.03
C HIS A 648 -3.67 29.12 3.07
N GLY A 649 -3.22 27.87 3.24
CA GLY A 649 -3.78 26.97 4.25
C GLY A 649 -5.04 26.21 3.84
N THR A 650 -5.57 25.45 4.80
CA THR A 650 -6.82 24.67 4.66
C THR A 650 -8.03 25.59 4.46
N GLU A 651 -8.06 26.76 5.11
CA GLU A 651 -9.15 27.74 4.95
C GLU A 651 -9.28 28.28 3.51
N ALA A 652 -8.20 28.29 2.74
CA ALA A 652 -8.21 28.74 1.34
C ALA A 652 -8.99 27.78 0.44
N LEU A 653 -9.25 26.54 0.87
CA LEU A 653 -10.08 25.61 0.12
C LEU A 653 -11.57 26.01 0.13
N GLY A 654 -12.01 26.89 1.04
CA GLY A 654 -13.41 27.30 1.15
C GLY A 654 -14.26 26.33 1.98
N GLY A 655 -15.58 26.32 1.81
CA GLY A 655 -16.52 25.52 2.61
C GLY A 655 -16.93 24.16 2.06
N ALA A 656 -16.62 23.87 0.79
CA ALA A 656 -17.17 22.73 0.03
C ALA A 656 -16.11 21.87 -0.66
N ARG A 657 -14.93 21.69 -0.04
CA ARG A 657 -13.77 21.02 -0.63
C ARG A 657 -13.22 19.87 0.23
N PRO A 658 -13.87 18.70 0.25
CA PRO A 658 -13.66 17.67 1.27
C PRO A 658 -12.29 16.98 1.29
N PHE A 659 -11.44 17.14 0.27
CA PHE A 659 -10.16 16.42 0.16
C PHE A 659 -8.99 17.30 0.60
N THR A 660 -8.91 17.59 1.91
CA THR A 660 -8.08 18.64 2.51
C THR A 660 -6.55 18.53 2.33
N LEU A 661 -6.04 17.37 1.90
CA LEU A 661 -4.62 17.21 1.54
C LEU A 661 -4.32 17.57 0.09
N HIS A 662 -5.29 17.45 -0.81
CA HIS A 662 -5.14 17.96 -2.15
C HIS A 662 -5.21 19.49 -2.12
N PRO A 663 -4.34 20.17 -2.87
CA PRO A 663 -4.31 21.62 -2.86
C PRO A 663 -5.53 22.29 -3.53
N ASP A 664 -6.27 21.58 -4.39
CA ASP A 664 -7.57 22.01 -4.93
C ASP A 664 -8.77 21.53 -4.07
N GLY A 665 -8.51 20.63 -3.12
CA GLY A 665 -9.49 20.11 -2.19
C GLY A 665 -10.55 19.18 -2.80
N VAL A 666 -10.29 18.61 -3.99
CA VAL A 666 -11.19 17.66 -4.67
C VAL A 666 -10.57 16.28 -4.87
N GLY A 667 -11.42 15.26 -5.08
CA GLY A 667 -10.98 13.93 -5.48
C GLY A 667 -10.55 13.90 -6.93
N TRP A 668 -9.42 13.26 -7.22
CA TRP A 668 -8.83 13.24 -8.55
C TRP A 668 -9.26 11.99 -9.31
N ILE A 669 -10.16 12.17 -10.28
CA ILE A 669 -10.41 11.19 -11.33
C ILE A 669 -9.23 11.17 -12.28
N TRP A 670 -8.71 12.36 -12.61
CA TRP A 670 -7.51 12.56 -13.42
C TRP A 670 -6.32 12.95 -12.54
N VAL A 671 -5.16 12.29 -12.67
CA VAL A 671 -3.96 12.68 -11.92
C VAL A 671 -3.01 13.44 -12.84
N PRO A 672 -2.92 14.79 -12.73
CA PRO A 672 -2.10 15.58 -13.65
C PRO A 672 -0.59 15.40 -13.41
N SER A 673 -0.18 15.04 -12.19
CA SER A 673 1.22 14.80 -11.84
C SER A 673 1.34 13.88 -10.63
N GLY A 674 2.48 13.19 -10.52
CA GLY A 674 2.82 12.35 -9.36
C GLY A 674 2.84 10.85 -9.63
N LEU A 675 2.17 10.38 -10.69
CA LEU A 675 2.25 9.00 -11.18
C LEU A 675 3.28 8.87 -12.31
N LYS A 676 3.80 7.66 -12.50
CA LYS A 676 4.82 7.35 -13.51
C LYS A 676 4.32 6.57 -14.71
N ASP A 677 3.12 6.02 -14.63
CA ASP A 677 2.56 5.09 -15.60
C ASP A 677 1.18 5.52 -16.11
N GLY A 678 0.85 6.79 -15.95
CA GLY A 678 -0.28 7.45 -16.61
C GLY A 678 -1.25 8.19 -15.67
N PRO A 679 -1.98 9.19 -16.21
CA PRO A 679 -2.98 9.96 -15.46
C PRO A 679 -4.30 9.20 -15.24
N LEU A 680 -4.57 8.19 -16.09
CA LEU A 680 -5.70 7.26 -16.03
C LEU A 680 -5.21 5.80 -16.03
N PRO A 681 -5.97 4.86 -15.42
CA PRO A 681 -5.61 3.44 -15.45
C PRO A 681 -5.84 2.79 -16.82
N ALA A 682 -4.80 2.21 -17.41
CA ALA A 682 -4.90 1.38 -18.62
C ALA A 682 -4.56 -0.09 -18.31
N HIS A 683 -5.22 -1.03 -19.00
CA HIS A 683 -4.89 -2.46 -18.86
C HIS A 683 -3.63 -2.84 -19.64
N TYR A 684 -2.68 -3.45 -18.92
CA TYR A 684 -1.53 -4.16 -19.47
C TYR A 684 -1.48 -5.58 -18.92
N GLU A 685 -1.07 -6.58 -19.69
CA GLU A 685 -0.95 -7.95 -19.17
C GLU A 685 0.15 -8.08 -18.09
N PRO A 686 0.07 -9.10 -17.21
CA PRO A 686 1.17 -9.43 -16.30
C PRO A 686 2.51 -9.64 -17.04
N LEU A 687 3.62 -9.45 -16.34
CA LEU A 687 4.98 -9.57 -16.88
C LEU A 687 5.25 -10.96 -17.46
N GLU A 688 4.57 -11.98 -16.92
CA GLU A 688 4.48 -13.32 -17.47
C GLU A 688 3.00 -13.62 -17.79
N SER A 689 2.62 -13.63 -19.07
CA SER A 689 1.23 -13.88 -19.49
C SER A 689 1.13 -14.94 -20.59
N LEU A 690 0.04 -15.70 -20.59
CA LEU A 690 -0.30 -16.63 -21.68
C LEU A 690 -0.98 -15.92 -22.85
N ILE A 691 -1.48 -14.71 -22.62
CA ILE A 691 -2.42 -14.03 -23.50
C ILE A 691 -1.80 -12.71 -23.96
N LYS A 692 -2.04 -12.34 -25.22
CA LYS A 692 -1.67 -11.03 -25.75
C LYS A 692 -2.59 -9.96 -25.17
N ASN A 693 -2.07 -8.76 -24.92
CA ASN A 693 -2.91 -7.64 -24.48
C ASN A 693 -4.09 -7.43 -25.46
N PRO A 694 -5.35 -7.48 -24.98
CA PRO A 694 -6.52 -7.39 -25.85
C PRO A 694 -6.81 -5.98 -26.36
N LEU A 695 -6.29 -4.95 -25.70
CA LEU A 695 -6.60 -3.55 -26.01
C LEU A 695 -5.49 -2.85 -26.79
N TYR A 696 -4.24 -3.26 -26.63
CA TYR A 696 -3.10 -2.51 -27.14
C TYR A 696 -1.99 -3.42 -27.69
N ALA A 697 -1.14 -2.92 -28.59
CA ALA A 697 0.10 -3.61 -28.94
C ALA A 697 1.10 -3.65 -27.78
N GLN A 698 1.07 -2.65 -26.88
CA GLN A 698 1.87 -2.63 -25.66
C GLN A 698 1.43 -3.76 -24.70
N GLN A 699 2.29 -4.77 -24.53
CA GLN A 699 1.94 -6.00 -23.80
C GLN A 699 1.82 -5.78 -22.29
N ASP A 700 2.89 -5.29 -21.66
CA ASP A 700 2.98 -5.04 -20.21
C ASP A 700 3.18 -3.55 -19.92
N ASN A 701 3.09 -3.16 -18.64
CA ASN A 701 3.24 -1.75 -18.24
C ASN A 701 4.60 -1.21 -18.72
N PRO A 702 4.64 -0.21 -19.61
CA PRO A 702 5.89 0.23 -20.24
C PRO A 702 6.90 0.80 -19.23
N ALA A 703 6.42 1.38 -18.12
CA ALA A 703 7.26 2.00 -17.09
C ALA A 703 7.78 1.02 -16.02
N VAL A 704 7.39 -0.27 -16.07
CA VAL A 704 7.78 -1.27 -15.06
C VAL A 704 9.28 -1.57 -15.11
N ASN A 705 9.89 -1.78 -13.94
CA ASN A 705 11.25 -2.30 -13.88
C ASN A 705 11.23 -3.81 -13.60
N LYS A 706 11.52 -4.60 -14.62
CA LYS A 706 11.57 -6.07 -14.53
C LYS A 706 12.78 -6.60 -13.74
N ARG A 707 13.81 -5.80 -13.44
CA ARG A 707 15.03 -6.30 -12.75
C ARG A 707 15.56 -7.62 -13.38
N ALA A 708 15.52 -7.72 -14.71
CA ALA A 708 15.84 -8.95 -15.43
C ALA A 708 17.33 -9.28 -15.29
N ARG A 709 17.65 -10.49 -14.81
CA ARG A 709 19.01 -10.97 -14.56
C ARG A 709 19.08 -12.49 -14.79
N SER A 710 20.28 -13.06 -14.86
CA SER A 710 20.47 -14.51 -15.01
C SER A 710 19.92 -15.33 -13.83
N ASP A 711 19.86 -14.73 -12.64
CA ASP A 711 19.32 -15.26 -11.40
C ASP A 711 17.87 -14.81 -11.11
N ASN A 712 17.30 -13.94 -11.96
CA ASN A 712 15.91 -13.48 -11.90
C ASN A 712 15.26 -13.51 -13.30
N ARG A 713 15.03 -14.72 -13.80
CA ARG A 713 14.53 -14.96 -15.17
C ARG A 713 13.01 -14.88 -15.26
N TYR A 714 12.55 -14.47 -16.44
CA TYR A 714 11.13 -14.41 -16.80
C TYR A 714 10.80 -15.47 -17.84
N ALA A 715 9.56 -15.94 -17.81
CA ALA A 715 8.94 -16.67 -18.90
C ALA A 715 8.70 -15.69 -20.05
N ASN A 716 8.72 -16.20 -21.27
CA ASN A 716 8.35 -15.40 -22.44
C ASN A 716 6.89 -14.94 -22.32
N SER A 717 6.63 -13.67 -22.62
CA SER A 717 5.29 -13.08 -22.59
C SER A 717 4.99 -12.41 -23.94
N PRO A 718 3.89 -12.75 -24.62
CA PRO A 718 2.94 -13.80 -24.26
C PRO A 718 3.40 -15.22 -24.63
N GLY A 719 2.93 -16.22 -23.89
CA GLY A 719 2.80 -17.60 -24.37
C GLY A 719 4.07 -18.45 -24.34
N ASP A 720 4.84 -18.42 -23.24
CA ASP A 720 5.92 -19.39 -23.04
C ASP A 720 5.36 -20.83 -22.96
N PRO A 721 5.63 -21.72 -23.93
CA PRO A 721 5.05 -23.07 -23.94
C PRO A 721 5.60 -23.95 -22.81
N ARG A 722 6.71 -23.54 -22.16
CA ARG A 722 7.33 -24.27 -21.07
C ARG A 722 6.60 -24.04 -19.74
N TYR A 723 5.79 -22.99 -19.65
CA TYR A 723 5.08 -22.60 -18.43
C TYR A 723 3.61 -22.27 -18.78
N PRO A 724 2.80 -23.28 -19.15
CA PRO A 724 1.49 -23.07 -19.76
C PRO A 724 0.36 -22.73 -18.76
N TYR A 725 0.65 -22.61 -17.46
CA TYR A 725 -0.38 -22.45 -16.42
C TYR A 725 -0.18 -21.17 -15.60
N ILE A 726 -1.28 -20.50 -15.25
CA ILE A 726 -1.23 -19.31 -14.41
C ILE A 726 -1.05 -19.71 -12.95
N LEU A 727 -0.06 -19.13 -12.28
CA LEU A 727 0.20 -19.30 -10.86
C LEU A 727 -0.23 -18.05 -10.08
N SER A 728 -0.96 -18.27 -8.98
CA SER A 728 -1.24 -17.24 -7.98
C SER A 728 -0.88 -17.70 -6.57
N THR A 729 -0.37 -16.77 -5.75
CA THR A 729 -0.01 -17.03 -4.35
C THR A 729 -0.96 -16.33 -3.36
N TYR A 730 -1.35 -17.01 -2.29
CA TYR A 730 -2.33 -16.49 -1.34
C TYR A 730 -2.06 -16.95 0.11
N ARG A 731 -3.01 -16.70 1.02
CA ARG A 731 -2.91 -16.99 2.46
C ARG A 731 -4.03 -17.90 2.94
N LEU A 732 -3.81 -18.56 4.06
CA LEU A 732 -4.77 -19.34 4.83
C LEU A 732 -4.99 -18.67 6.19
N THR A 733 -6.18 -18.86 6.77
CA THR A 733 -6.54 -18.28 8.08
C THR A 733 -5.58 -18.71 9.20
N GLU A 734 -5.09 -19.94 9.13
CA GLU A 734 -4.34 -20.61 10.19
C GLU A 734 -2.85 -20.23 10.21
N HIS A 735 -2.36 -19.55 9.17
CA HIS A 735 -0.94 -19.21 9.06
C HIS A 735 -0.70 -17.73 8.76
N HIS A 736 0.33 -17.17 9.40
CA HIS A 736 0.67 -15.76 9.28
C HIS A 736 1.95 -15.58 8.47
N THR A 737 1.83 -14.90 7.32
CA THR A 737 2.97 -14.48 6.47
C THR A 737 3.86 -15.65 6.03
N ALA A 738 5.19 -15.55 6.18
CA ALA A 738 6.14 -16.62 5.91
C ALA A 738 6.07 -17.78 6.93
N GLY A 739 5.07 -17.79 7.81
CA GLY A 739 4.79 -18.87 8.77
C GLY A 739 5.77 -18.99 9.94
N GLY A 740 6.81 -18.15 10.03
CA GLY A 740 7.79 -18.21 11.13
C GLY A 740 7.18 -18.11 12.53
N MET A 741 6.03 -17.43 12.66
CA MET A 741 5.27 -17.36 13.92
C MET A 741 4.33 -18.56 14.12
N THR A 742 3.66 -19.00 13.06
CA THR A 742 2.50 -19.92 13.18
C THR A 742 2.86 -21.38 12.96
N ARG A 743 3.91 -21.68 12.19
CA ARG A 743 4.46 -23.05 12.03
C ARG A 743 5.12 -23.57 13.30
N THR A 744 5.38 -22.70 14.27
CA THR A 744 5.94 -23.06 15.59
C THR A 744 4.85 -23.28 16.65
N LEU A 745 3.57 -23.06 16.32
CA LEU A 745 2.43 -23.26 17.21
C LEU A 745 1.74 -24.58 16.86
N SER A 746 1.75 -25.54 17.79
CA SER A 746 1.29 -26.92 17.53
C SER A 746 -0.14 -27.01 17.01
N HIS A 747 -1.06 -26.23 17.59
CA HIS A 747 -2.47 -26.23 17.19
C HIS A 747 -2.69 -25.65 15.78
N LEU A 748 -1.88 -24.69 15.32
CA LEU A 748 -1.98 -24.17 13.95
C LEU A 748 -1.27 -25.10 12.96
N ALA A 749 -0.15 -25.69 13.37
CA ALA A 749 0.57 -26.69 12.60
C ALA A 749 -0.27 -27.96 12.37
N GLU A 750 -1.07 -28.37 13.35
CA GLU A 750 -2.03 -29.48 13.22
C GLU A 750 -3.12 -29.18 12.18
N LEU A 751 -3.63 -27.95 12.14
CA LEU A 751 -4.69 -27.56 11.20
C LEU A 751 -4.21 -27.46 9.74
N GLN A 752 -2.96 -27.05 9.52
CA GLN A 752 -2.36 -26.91 8.17
C GLN A 752 -0.94 -27.53 8.15
N PRO A 753 -0.82 -28.87 8.09
CA PRO A 753 0.45 -29.55 8.35
C PRO A 753 1.41 -29.61 7.16
N GLU A 754 0.91 -29.49 5.92
CA GLU A 754 1.72 -29.66 4.72
C GLU A 754 1.42 -28.56 3.69
N LEU A 755 2.45 -28.12 2.97
CA LEU A 755 2.30 -27.26 1.80
C LEU A 755 1.51 -28.00 0.71
N PHE A 756 0.52 -27.32 0.12
CA PHE A 756 -0.29 -27.87 -0.96
C PHE A 756 -0.49 -26.90 -2.13
N ILE A 757 -0.86 -27.45 -3.29
CA ILE A 757 -1.30 -26.73 -4.49
C ILE A 757 -2.79 -26.99 -4.72
N GLU A 758 -3.57 -25.92 -4.88
CA GLU A 758 -4.98 -26.00 -5.29
C GLU A 758 -5.10 -26.07 -6.81
N VAL A 759 -5.80 -27.09 -7.30
CA VAL A 759 -6.03 -27.31 -8.73
C VAL A 759 -7.46 -27.75 -9.01
N SER A 760 -7.97 -27.47 -10.21
CA SER A 760 -9.31 -27.91 -10.60
C SER A 760 -9.35 -29.40 -10.94
N PRO A 761 -10.52 -30.07 -10.88
CA PRO A 761 -10.67 -31.45 -11.32
C PRO A 761 -10.28 -31.68 -12.78
N GLU A 762 -10.58 -30.72 -13.66
CA GLU A 762 -10.24 -30.77 -15.09
C GLU A 762 -8.73 -30.70 -15.30
N PHE A 763 -8.06 -29.75 -14.64
CA PHE A 763 -6.60 -29.64 -14.67
C PHE A 763 -5.93 -30.91 -14.15
N SER A 764 -6.43 -31.44 -13.03
CA SER A 764 -5.92 -32.67 -12.44
C SER A 764 -6.02 -33.86 -13.39
N SER A 765 -7.13 -33.96 -14.14
CA SER A 765 -7.37 -35.03 -15.10
C SER A 765 -6.48 -34.90 -16.34
N GLU A 766 -6.28 -33.67 -16.83
CA GLU A 766 -5.44 -33.37 -18.00
C GLU A 766 -3.95 -33.64 -17.73
N VAL A 767 -3.45 -33.22 -16.56
CA VAL A 767 -2.03 -33.33 -16.18
C VAL A 767 -1.69 -34.67 -15.51
N GLY A 768 -2.70 -35.42 -15.06
CA GLY A 768 -2.51 -36.69 -14.35
C GLY A 768 -2.11 -36.52 -12.87
N LEU A 769 -2.60 -35.46 -12.21
CA LEU A 769 -2.42 -35.24 -10.78
C LEU A 769 -3.44 -36.07 -9.98
N ARG A 770 -3.05 -36.51 -8.77
CA ARG A 770 -3.93 -37.23 -7.83
C ARG A 770 -3.99 -36.52 -6.49
N HIS A 771 -5.19 -36.35 -5.95
CA HIS A 771 -5.41 -35.71 -4.66
C HIS A 771 -4.59 -36.38 -3.55
N GLY A 772 -3.89 -35.59 -2.73
CA GLY A 772 -3.03 -36.07 -1.64
C GLY A 772 -1.64 -36.55 -2.08
N GLU A 773 -1.38 -36.78 -3.37
CA GLU A 773 -0.04 -37.05 -3.88
C GLU A 773 0.78 -35.76 -4.05
N TYR A 774 2.04 -35.88 -4.49
CA TYR A 774 2.91 -34.74 -4.73
C TYR A 774 2.81 -34.26 -6.18
N ALA A 775 2.95 -32.95 -6.34
CA ALA A 775 3.24 -32.32 -7.61
C ALA A 775 4.55 -31.52 -7.53
N THR A 776 5.27 -31.50 -8.65
CA THR A 776 6.43 -30.65 -8.88
C THR A 776 5.96 -29.39 -9.61
N VAL A 777 6.24 -28.22 -9.07
CA VAL A 777 5.88 -26.92 -9.63
C VAL A 777 7.14 -26.18 -10.02
N THR A 778 7.20 -25.67 -11.25
CA THR A 778 8.42 -25.06 -11.80
C THR A 778 8.12 -23.72 -12.47
N THR A 779 9.00 -22.75 -12.25
CA THR A 779 9.06 -21.48 -12.99
C THR A 779 10.48 -21.29 -13.54
N PRO A 780 10.78 -20.22 -14.32
CA PRO A 780 12.16 -19.92 -14.72
C PRO A 780 13.15 -19.73 -13.55
N ARG A 781 12.66 -19.47 -12.34
CA ARG A 781 13.48 -19.19 -11.14
C ARG A 781 13.89 -20.46 -10.41
N SER A 782 12.93 -21.35 -10.16
CA SER A 782 13.14 -22.50 -9.28
C SER A 782 12.08 -23.60 -9.51
N THR A 783 12.27 -24.71 -8.81
CA THR A 783 11.35 -25.84 -8.74
C THR A 783 11.08 -26.17 -7.27
N ILE A 784 9.81 -26.38 -6.93
CA ILE A 784 9.35 -26.82 -5.60
C ILE A 784 8.47 -28.08 -5.72
N GLU A 785 8.18 -28.72 -4.58
CA GLU A 785 7.12 -29.71 -4.47
C GLU A 785 6.03 -29.33 -3.45
N ALA A 786 4.80 -29.74 -3.72
CA ALA A 786 3.64 -29.52 -2.86
C ALA A 786 2.65 -30.70 -2.95
N ARG A 787 1.82 -30.90 -1.92
CA ARG A 787 0.69 -31.84 -1.97
C ARG A 787 -0.40 -31.36 -2.91
N VAL A 788 -1.04 -32.24 -3.65
CA VAL A 788 -2.12 -31.87 -4.56
C VAL A 788 -3.45 -31.80 -3.81
N MET A 789 -4.10 -30.65 -3.85
CA MET A 789 -5.49 -30.47 -3.45
C MET A 789 -6.37 -30.26 -4.69
N VAL A 790 -6.93 -31.35 -5.20
CA VAL A 790 -7.95 -31.29 -6.26
C VAL A 790 -9.25 -30.76 -5.68
N THR A 791 -9.78 -29.65 -6.22
CA THR A 791 -10.97 -28.99 -5.68
C THR A 791 -11.76 -28.21 -6.73
N PRO A 792 -13.10 -28.28 -6.73
CA PRO A 792 -13.95 -27.47 -7.64
C PRO A 792 -13.95 -25.97 -7.28
N ARG A 793 -13.26 -25.58 -6.20
CA ARG A 793 -13.04 -24.19 -5.83
C ARG A 793 -12.10 -23.47 -6.80
N MET A 794 -11.29 -24.21 -7.53
CA MET A 794 -10.55 -23.72 -8.69
C MET A 794 -11.36 -24.01 -9.95
N ARG A 795 -11.37 -23.08 -10.91
CA ARG A 795 -12.05 -23.28 -12.21
C ARG A 795 -11.10 -22.99 -13.36
N PRO A 796 -11.11 -23.83 -14.42
CA PRO A 796 -10.59 -23.44 -15.71
C PRO A 796 -11.43 -22.27 -16.25
N LEU A 797 -10.78 -21.37 -16.99
CA LEU A 797 -11.44 -20.22 -17.63
C LEU A 797 -11.45 -20.41 -19.14
N GLN A 798 -12.55 -20.00 -19.78
CA GLN A 798 -12.61 -19.87 -21.23
C GLN A 798 -12.11 -18.47 -21.60
N ILE A 799 -10.96 -18.39 -22.25
CA ILE A 799 -10.32 -17.14 -22.67
C ILE A 799 -10.03 -17.23 -24.15
N ASP A 800 -10.70 -16.39 -24.94
CA ASP A 800 -10.54 -16.30 -26.40
C ASP A 800 -10.55 -17.68 -27.11
N GLY A 801 -11.54 -18.51 -26.75
CA GLY A 801 -11.73 -19.86 -27.32
C GLY A 801 -10.78 -20.94 -26.78
N ARG A 802 -9.97 -20.63 -25.75
CA ARG A 802 -9.04 -21.56 -25.11
C ARG A 802 -9.38 -21.78 -23.65
N VAL A 803 -9.18 -23.01 -23.18
CA VAL A 803 -9.20 -23.32 -21.75
C VAL A 803 -7.87 -22.87 -21.14
N ILE A 804 -7.94 -22.01 -20.14
CA ILE A 804 -6.79 -21.56 -19.34
C ILE A 804 -6.95 -22.08 -17.91
N HIS A 805 -5.91 -22.78 -17.44
CA HIS A 805 -5.85 -23.29 -16.08
C HIS A 805 -5.10 -22.34 -15.17
N GLN A 806 -5.63 -22.15 -13.97
CA GLN A 806 -5.00 -21.38 -12.90
C GLN A 806 -4.79 -22.30 -11.69
N VAL A 807 -3.63 -22.19 -11.07
CA VAL A 807 -3.26 -22.96 -9.88
C VAL A 807 -2.95 -22.03 -8.71
N GLY A 808 -3.24 -22.51 -7.51
CA GLY A 808 -3.10 -21.73 -6.29
C GLY A 808 -2.06 -22.30 -5.32
N LEU A 809 -1.17 -21.46 -4.79
CA LEU A 809 -0.21 -21.85 -3.75
C LEU A 809 -0.29 -20.93 -2.50
N PRO A 810 -0.51 -21.47 -1.30
CA PRO A 810 -0.30 -20.74 -0.06
C PRO A 810 1.20 -20.69 0.28
N TYR A 811 1.73 -19.51 0.63
CA TYR A 811 3.18 -19.27 0.76
C TYR A 811 3.75 -19.38 2.19
N HIS A 812 3.09 -20.13 3.07
CA HIS A 812 3.39 -20.11 4.51
C HIS A 812 4.53 -21.02 4.96
N TRP A 813 5.00 -21.92 4.09
CA TRP A 813 5.97 -22.96 4.46
C TRP A 813 7.41 -22.56 4.12
N GLY A 814 8.32 -23.16 4.90
CA GLY A 814 9.76 -23.08 4.75
C GLY A 814 10.40 -24.26 5.48
N TYR A 815 11.73 -24.26 5.60
CA TYR A 815 12.49 -25.41 6.09
C TYR A 815 12.69 -25.43 7.63
N ARG A 816 12.04 -24.52 8.38
CA ARG A 816 12.09 -24.46 9.86
C ARG A 816 10.70 -24.61 10.50
N GLY A 817 10.62 -24.78 11.82
CA GLY A 817 9.35 -24.90 12.56
C GLY A 817 8.87 -26.34 12.75
N GLN A 818 7.68 -26.53 13.35
CA GLN A 818 7.12 -27.86 13.63
C GLN A 818 6.60 -28.56 12.37
N VAL A 819 6.16 -27.76 11.40
CA VAL A 819 5.76 -28.21 10.06
C VAL A 819 6.63 -27.50 9.03
N THR A 820 7.13 -28.26 8.05
CA THR A 820 8.08 -27.78 7.05
C THR A 820 7.58 -28.04 5.64
N GLY A 821 8.07 -27.27 4.68
CA GLY A 821 7.80 -27.45 3.25
C GLY A 821 8.74 -26.60 2.41
N ASP A 822 8.66 -26.73 1.09
CA ASP A 822 9.42 -25.86 0.20
C ASP A 822 8.93 -24.41 0.27
N VAL A 823 9.81 -23.48 -0.09
CA VAL A 823 9.51 -22.04 -0.10
C VAL A 823 8.83 -21.67 -1.42
N VAL A 824 7.52 -21.43 -1.38
CA VAL A 824 6.74 -21.02 -2.57
C VAL A 824 7.33 -19.79 -3.26
N ASN A 825 7.87 -18.85 -2.48
CA ASN A 825 8.44 -17.63 -3.03
C ASN A 825 9.75 -17.84 -3.81
N ASP A 826 10.35 -19.03 -3.79
CA ASP A 826 11.43 -19.40 -4.72
C ASP A 826 10.95 -19.41 -6.18
N LEU A 827 9.64 -19.61 -6.40
CA LEU A 827 9.03 -19.56 -7.72
C LEU A 827 8.79 -18.13 -8.21
N LEU A 828 8.81 -17.12 -7.34
CA LEU A 828 8.36 -15.77 -7.67
C LEU A 828 9.47 -14.92 -8.29
N VAL A 829 9.07 -13.95 -9.10
CA VAL A 829 9.98 -13.02 -9.75
C VAL A 829 10.18 -11.76 -8.90
N ILE A 830 11.38 -11.17 -8.98
CA ILE A 830 11.63 -9.82 -8.49
C ILE A 830 11.27 -8.85 -9.60
N SER A 831 10.35 -7.93 -9.32
CA SER A 831 9.97 -6.83 -10.20
C SER A 831 9.63 -5.60 -9.37
N GLU A 832 9.58 -4.43 -9.99
CA GLU A 832 9.19 -3.19 -9.34
C GLU A 832 8.12 -2.48 -10.14
N GLU A 833 6.91 -2.40 -9.55
CA GLU A 833 5.87 -1.49 -9.99
C GLU A 833 6.39 -0.04 -9.99
N PRO A 834 6.12 0.78 -11.03
CA PRO A 834 6.84 2.04 -11.26
C PRO A 834 6.79 3.01 -10.08
N ASN A 835 5.67 3.08 -9.39
CA ASN A 835 5.33 4.10 -8.40
C ASN A 835 5.82 3.73 -7.00
N VAL A 836 5.63 2.49 -6.57
CA VAL A 836 5.94 2.01 -5.19
C VAL A 836 6.92 0.87 -5.11
N ARG A 837 7.39 0.34 -6.24
CA ARG A 837 8.38 -0.76 -6.30
C ARG A 837 7.90 -2.06 -5.65
N ILE A 838 6.59 -2.27 -5.57
CA ILE A 838 6.02 -3.56 -5.15
C ILE A 838 6.13 -4.56 -6.31
N MET A 839 6.41 -5.80 -5.98
CA MET A 839 6.62 -6.89 -6.94
C MET A 839 5.33 -7.61 -7.37
N GLU A 840 5.40 -8.25 -8.54
CA GLU A 840 4.32 -9.06 -9.08
C GLU A 840 4.36 -10.49 -8.51
N THR A 841 3.34 -10.87 -7.74
CA THR A 841 3.29 -12.18 -7.05
C THR A 841 1.95 -12.91 -7.20
N LYS A 842 1.00 -12.27 -7.88
CA LYS A 842 -0.40 -12.73 -7.95
C LYS A 842 -0.79 -13.27 -9.32
N ALA A 843 -0.02 -12.98 -10.36
CA ALA A 843 -0.19 -13.51 -11.70
C ALA A 843 1.19 -13.78 -12.32
N LEU A 844 1.56 -15.05 -12.41
CA LEU A 844 2.81 -15.53 -13.01
C LEU A 844 2.52 -16.79 -13.84
N LEU A 845 3.53 -17.31 -14.53
CA LEU A 845 3.44 -18.58 -15.25
C LEU A 845 4.24 -19.69 -14.57
N CYS A 846 3.72 -20.91 -14.65
CA CYS A 846 4.38 -22.12 -14.14
C CYS A 846 4.11 -23.35 -15.01
N ASP A 847 4.90 -24.39 -14.78
CA ASP A 847 4.63 -25.78 -15.16
C ASP A 847 4.29 -26.60 -13.91
N VAL A 848 3.46 -27.63 -14.05
CA VAL A 848 3.06 -28.53 -12.97
C VAL A 848 3.10 -29.97 -13.48
N ARG A 849 3.75 -30.86 -12.74
CA ARG A 849 3.88 -32.28 -13.08
C ARG A 849 3.61 -33.18 -11.87
N PRO A 850 3.08 -34.41 -12.07
CA PRO A 850 2.94 -35.36 -10.98
C PRO A 850 4.31 -35.81 -10.44
N GLY A 851 4.37 -36.07 -9.14
CA GLY A 851 5.56 -36.58 -8.46
C GLY A 851 6.36 -35.52 -7.69
N ARG A 852 7.34 -36.02 -6.93
CA ARG A 852 8.27 -35.22 -6.14
C ARG A 852 9.32 -34.55 -7.01
N ARG A 853 9.85 -33.41 -6.54
CA ARG A 853 10.92 -32.71 -7.25
C ARG A 853 12.24 -33.49 -7.16
N PRO A 854 13.17 -33.31 -8.12
CA PRO A 854 14.53 -33.83 -7.99
C PRO A 854 15.25 -33.31 -6.74
N SER A 855 16.15 -34.11 -6.16
CA SER A 855 16.95 -33.78 -4.97
C SER A 855 18.43 -34.18 -5.13
N GLY A 856 19.31 -33.58 -4.30
CA GLY A 856 20.76 -33.85 -4.34
C GLY A 856 21.41 -33.50 -5.68
N ALA A 857 22.38 -34.30 -6.13
CA ALA A 857 23.09 -34.10 -7.40
C ALA A 857 22.17 -34.10 -8.63
N GLN A 858 21.02 -34.80 -8.58
CA GLN A 858 20.03 -34.79 -9.65
C GLN A 858 19.38 -33.41 -9.86
N ALA A 859 19.42 -32.54 -8.83
CA ALA A 859 19.00 -31.15 -8.93
C ALA A 859 20.09 -30.22 -9.51
N ILE A 860 21.37 -30.63 -9.47
CA ILE A 860 22.53 -29.84 -9.92
C ILE A 860 22.85 -30.10 -11.41
N GLU A 861 22.74 -31.35 -11.86
CA GLU A 861 23.18 -31.77 -13.19
C GLU A 861 22.29 -31.30 -14.36
N LYS A 862 21.15 -30.64 -14.11
CA LYS A 862 20.13 -30.45 -15.15
C LYS A 862 19.57 -29.04 -15.16
N PRO A 863 20.12 -28.13 -15.99
CA PRO A 863 19.36 -26.98 -16.44
C PRO A 863 18.10 -27.49 -17.16
N LEU A 864 16.94 -26.88 -16.92
CA LEU A 864 15.72 -27.11 -17.69
C LEU A 864 15.94 -26.64 -19.15
N THR A 865 16.60 -27.47 -19.96
CA THR A 865 16.78 -27.23 -21.40
C THR A 865 15.55 -27.70 -22.18
N LYS A 866 15.36 -27.04 -23.32
CA LYS A 866 14.23 -27.21 -24.26
C LYS A 866 14.00 -28.67 -24.70
N GLU A 867 15.05 -29.50 -24.68
CA GLU A 867 15.05 -30.90 -25.14
C GLU A 867 14.34 -31.89 -24.21
N ARG A 868 13.96 -31.48 -22.98
CA ARG A 868 13.17 -32.30 -22.06
C ARG A 868 11.68 -31.90 -21.98
N LEU A 869 11.26 -30.93 -22.79
CA LEU A 869 9.91 -30.34 -22.80
C LEU A 869 9.11 -30.70 -24.08
N THR A 870 9.71 -31.48 -24.96
CA THR A 870 9.08 -32.18 -26.11
C THR A 870 9.23 -33.67 -25.88
#